data_AF-A0A6P5IMS0-F1
#
_entry.id   AF-A0A6P5IMS0-F1
#
_cell.length_a   1.000
_cell.length_b   1.000
_cell.length_c   1.000
_cell.angle_alpha   90.00
_cell.angle_beta   90.00
_cell.angle_gamma   90.00
#
_symmetry.space_group_name_H-M   'P 1'
#
loop_
_entity.id
_entity.type
_entity.pdbx_description
1 polymer ?
#
loop_
_entity_poly.entity_id
_entity_poly.type
_entity_poly.pdbx_seq_one_letter_code
_entity_poly.pdbx_strand_id
1 'polypeptide(L)'
;MAEGVRCQLVRHLEHLTSEELKKFKLYLVDHLPRGCLEGADLTKVADLLVSSLGQQEAWETALSTWEKMGQRELWERARKEDLGLVPDPILPASSDERNKYQERMRKKFQLMRDRNSRPGEHELFHHRFTQLLLVPEYRCKEQKQRELLVQRYEHAKIMEERGQIIEVSALFDPDKKTGTIPHTVVLQGGAGIGKTTLAIKVILEWAEGKLYQDRFDYVFYLTCRELNHLGEREFSFAYLIANDWPGPYAPMTEILSQPERLLFIIDGLDELKFPCDEHRYDLCKDWKQQRPVPILLSSLLRKTMLPEASLLLTARLTALGKFIPLLENPRHVEILGFSAEHRKEYFCKFFRNKNLGKRAFSLLKGNGALFTMCSVPLMDWIVCTCLKQQMEKGRGLIQALKTTTALYVCYISLITPNDKNFISQHLRGLCRLAAEGFWGRKMLFEEEDLRRHNLEAADVSAFLDMNIFQKDIDRENYYSFIHLSFHEFFAAMFYVMNTEKEGEKNPDSSIPDVKKLLEKCSRYEARHVILALRFLFGFLNAETAKKLERKFRCRMSQEIKSRLLQWIERETKRDIEQPWFSTSNVPKWHSLLYEIQNAEFVTQMLVNIQEITVNIHYPYEALSAIYCMKRCPGAQRLSISYRSDLPASVWEDLFSVVSKNQNLKELKMSSFKFSDSCMAKLCVLLKDPTCKLEKLTLEGCKVTYSFCRYLFSASCLKSLHFSNISFVDDGRKLSSKTLGQGNCQLQTLSFMFCRLTHRCYQNVFSALSSNKSLKNLDLSGNSFEEGGIKLLCKVLENQNCKLETLRLTHCKLSSACCQDLFTTLTKNESLKELYLSHNYFGKYAMKHLCEALGNHNCKLHTVSSSPWISLAFIPIRDSTACLYSL
;
A
#
# COMPACT_ATOMS: atom_id res chain seq x y z
N MET A 1 25.54 53.50 48.32
CA MET A 1 26.62 53.92 47.40
C MET A 1 26.79 52.79 46.42
N ALA A 2 26.48 53.00 45.14
CA ALA A 2 26.65 51.97 44.12
C ALA A 2 28.13 51.54 44.09
N GLU A 3 28.39 50.26 44.26
CA GLU A 3 29.74 49.68 44.10
C GLU A 3 30.16 49.96 42.65
N GLY A 4 31.18 50.80 42.43
CA GLY A 4 31.65 51.10 41.08
C GLY A 4 32.21 49.84 40.41
N VAL A 5 32.07 49.72 39.08
CA VAL A 5 32.50 48.56 38.28
C VAL A 5 33.92 48.09 38.59
N ARG A 6 34.81 49.02 38.94
CA ARG A 6 36.16 48.71 39.44
C ARG A 6 36.17 47.73 40.62
N CYS A 7 35.35 47.97 41.64
CA CYS A 7 35.29 47.12 42.83
C CYS A 7 34.70 45.74 42.49
N GLN A 8 33.71 45.70 41.57
CA GLN A 8 33.15 44.45 41.09
C GLN A 8 34.21 43.63 40.34
N LEU A 9 34.98 44.26 39.45
CA LEU A 9 36.06 43.60 38.73
C LEU A 9 37.11 43.02 39.69
N VAL A 10 37.55 43.78 40.69
CA VAL A 10 38.50 43.30 41.70
C VAL A 10 37.97 42.05 42.40
N ARG A 11 36.71 42.07 42.85
CA ARG A 11 36.08 40.95 43.55
C ARG A 11 35.99 39.68 42.71
N HIS A 12 35.66 39.80 41.42
CA HIS A 12 35.63 38.65 40.51
C HIS A 12 37.03 38.16 40.12
N LEU A 13 38.01 39.07 40.02
CA LEU A 13 39.41 38.71 39.74
C LEU A 13 40.09 38.00 40.93
N GLU A 14 39.68 38.27 42.17
CA GLU A 14 40.15 37.54 43.36
C GLU A 14 39.82 36.04 43.32
N HIS A 15 38.81 35.64 42.55
CA HIS A 15 38.41 34.25 42.43
C HIS A 15 39.24 33.48 41.39
N LEU A 16 40.13 34.15 40.66
CA LEU A 16 41.06 33.53 39.73
C LEU A 16 42.33 33.09 40.47
N THR A 17 42.82 31.88 40.16
CA THR A 17 44.16 31.45 40.57
C THR A 17 45.25 32.28 39.88
N SER A 18 46.48 32.24 40.40
CA SER A 18 47.62 32.97 39.81
C SER A 18 47.85 32.63 38.32
N GLU A 19 47.66 31.37 37.92
CA GLU A 19 47.77 30.94 36.52
C GLU A 19 46.58 31.41 35.67
N GLU A 20 45.37 31.44 36.23
CA GLU A 20 44.19 31.97 35.55
C GLU A 20 44.25 33.48 35.38
N LEU A 21 44.80 34.21 36.35
CA LEU A 21 45.01 35.66 36.22
C LEU A 21 46.06 35.99 35.15
N LYS A 22 47.12 35.17 34.99
CA LYS A 22 48.06 35.30 33.87
C LYS A 22 47.35 35.06 32.53
N LYS A 23 46.50 34.03 32.46
CA LYS A 23 45.69 33.72 31.28
C LYS A 23 44.70 34.84 30.97
N PHE A 24 44.06 35.42 31.97
CA PHE A 24 43.17 36.57 31.83
C PHE A 24 43.90 37.77 31.22
N LYS A 25 45.10 38.11 31.74
CA LYS A 25 45.95 39.18 31.17
C LYS A 25 46.35 38.92 29.72
N LEU A 26 46.62 37.67 29.34
CA LEU A 26 46.97 37.30 27.96
C LEU A 26 45.83 37.62 26.97
N TYR A 27 44.58 37.43 27.37
CA TYR A 27 43.42 37.77 26.54
C TYR A 27 43.11 39.28 26.49
N LEU A 28 43.68 40.06 27.41
CA LEU A 28 43.54 41.51 27.43
C LEU A 28 44.59 42.25 26.60
N VAL A 29 45.60 41.55 26.05
CA VAL A 29 46.66 42.18 25.25
C VAL A 29 46.13 42.81 23.96
N ASP A 30 44.97 42.37 23.47
CA ASP A 30 44.28 42.96 22.32
C ASP A 30 43.61 44.31 22.66
N HIS A 31 43.40 44.58 23.95
CA HIS A 31 42.68 45.76 24.46
C HIS A 31 43.57 46.72 25.27
N LEU A 32 44.72 46.26 25.78
CA LEU A 32 45.65 47.02 26.61
C LEU A 32 47.12 46.74 26.22
N PRO A 33 48.02 47.74 26.27
CA PRO A 33 49.44 47.55 25.95
C PRO A 33 50.10 46.50 26.85
N ARG A 34 50.77 45.53 26.24
CA ARG A 34 51.40 44.38 26.92
C ARG A 34 52.34 44.78 28.08
N GLY A 35 53.12 45.85 27.90
CA GLY A 35 54.05 46.36 28.91
C GLY A 35 53.38 46.91 30.18
N CYS A 36 52.08 47.23 30.15
CA CYS A 36 51.32 47.70 31.31
C CYS A 36 50.70 46.53 32.12
N LEU A 37 50.53 45.37 31.49
CA LEU A 37 49.94 44.16 32.09
C LEU A 37 51.01 43.25 32.72
N GLU A 38 52.27 43.36 32.30
CA GLU A 38 53.40 42.63 32.87
C GLU A 38 53.69 43.12 34.30
N GLY A 39 53.53 42.22 35.29
CA GLY A 39 53.74 42.52 36.71
C GLY A 39 52.58 43.23 37.43
N ALA A 40 51.47 43.55 36.74
CA ALA A 40 50.30 44.16 37.38
C ALA A 40 49.59 43.18 38.34
N ASP A 41 49.19 43.63 39.53
CA ASP A 41 48.31 42.85 40.41
C ASP A 41 46.83 42.96 39.98
N LEU A 42 45.93 42.20 40.62
CA LEU A 42 44.51 42.19 40.28
C LEU A 42 43.84 43.57 40.37
N THR A 43 44.27 44.39 41.34
CA THR A 43 43.75 45.75 41.53
C THR A 43 44.19 46.66 40.39
N LYS A 44 45.47 46.56 39.99
CA LYS A 44 46.04 47.31 38.89
C LYS A 44 45.48 46.89 37.53
N VAL A 45 45.11 45.61 37.35
CA VAL A 45 44.39 45.13 36.15
C VAL A 45 42.99 45.74 36.07
N ALA A 46 42.23 45.76 37.17
CA ALA A 46 40.91 46.39 37.21
C ALA A 46 40.99 47.91 36.97
N ASP A 47 42.00 48.57 37.53
CA ASP A 47 42.26 50.00 37.31
C ASP A 47 42.61 50.31 35.85
N LEU A 48 43.46 49.50 35.22
CA LEU A 48 43.83 49.67 33.80
C LEU A 48 42.65 49.45 32.86
N LEU A 49 41.80 48.46 33.14
CA LEU A 49 40.59 48.20 32.35
C LEU A 49 39.62 49.38 32.41
N VAL A 50 39.29 49.84 33.60
CA VAL A 50 38.31 50.93 33.78
C VAL A 50 38.85 52.27 33.28
N SER A 51 40.15 52.54 33.45
CA SER A 51 40.75 53.80 32.98
C SER A 51 40.96 53.86 31.46
N SER A 52 41.12 52.71 30.78
CA SER A 52 41.39 52.67 29.33
C SER A 52 40.14 52.46 28.48
N LEU A 53 39.15 51.71 28.97
CA LEU A 53 37.93 51.36 28.23
C LEU A 53 36.67 52.04 28.80
N GLY A 54 36.74 52.65 29.98
CA GLY A 54 35.55 53.12 30.70
C GLY A 54 34.79 51.98 31.40
N GLN A 55 33.83 52.33 32.26
CA GLN A 55 33.22 51.35 33.19
C GLN A 55 32.45 50.23 32.48
N GLN A 56 31.57 50.56 31.53
CA GLN A 56 30.71 49.57 30.86
C GLN A 56 31.52 48.62 29.96
N GLU A 57 32.39 49.17 29.11
CA GLU A 57 33.20 48.38 28.17
C GLU A 57 34.26 47.54 28.90
N ALA A 58 34.79 48.01 30.04
CA ALA A 58 35.65 47.20 30.91
C ALA A 58 34.94 45.96 31.47
N TRP A 59 33.65 46.09 31.83
CA TRP A 59 32.85 44.98 32.35
C TRP A 59 32.52 43.95 31.25
N GLU A 60 32.09 44.42 30.08
CA GLU A 60 31.81 43.56 28.93
C GLU A 60 33.06 42.81 28.44
N THR A 61 34.21 43.49 28.44
CA THR A 61 35.50 42.88 28.09
C THR A 61 35.90 41.80 29.10
N ALA A 62 35.65 42.02 30.40
CA ALA A 62 35.91 41.02 31.43
C ALA A 62 34.98 39.80 31.29
N LEU A 63 33.68 40.00 31.04
CA LEU A 63 32.72 38.94 30.78
C LEU A 63 33.12 38.09 29.56
N SER A 64 33.45 38.74 28.43
CA SER A 64 33.93 38.02 27.23
C SER A 64 35.20 37.24 27.50
N THR A 65 36.10 37.78 28.34
CA THR A 65 37.36 37.13 28.68
C THR A 65 37.14 35.90 29.57
N TRP A 66 36.26 35.96 30.57
CA TRP A 66 35.91 34.79 31.40
C TRP A 66 35.23 33.68 30.60
N GLU A 67 34.37 34.04 29.63
CA GLU A 67 33.77 33.09 28.70
C GLU A 67 34.83 32.39 27.85
N LYS A 68 35.75 33.15 27.23
CA LYS A 68 36.89 32.61 26.45
C LYS A 68 37.81 31.73 27.29
N MET A 69 37.96 32.03 28.57
CA MET A 69 38.77 31.22 29.49
C MET A 69 38.11 29.91 29.93
N GLY A 70 36.80 29.72 29.66
CA GLY A 70 36.03 28.56 30.10
C GLY A 70 35.53 28.65 31.54
N GLN A 71 35.58 29.84 32.16
CA GLN A 71 35.20 30.08 33.56
C GLN A 71 33.68 30.28 33.70
N ARG A 72 32.91 29.21 33.44
CA ARG A 72 31.44 29.27 33.36
C ARG A 72 30.77 29.75 34.66
N GLU A 73 31.24 29.32 35.83
CA GLU A 73 30.64 29.74 37.10
C GLU A 73 30.86 31.23 37.42
N LEU A 74 32.06 31.76 37.12
CA LEU A 74 32.38 33.18 37.28
C LEU A 74 31.59 34.03 36.29
N TRP A 75 31.51 33.58 35.03
CA TRP A 75 30.71 34.23 34.00
C TRP A 75 29.23 34.26 34.34
N GLU A 76 28.65 33.15 34.81
CA GLU A 76 27.23 33.08 35.22
C GLU A 76 26.94 33.98 36.43
N ARG A 77 27.86 34.09 37.41
CA ARG A 77 27.72 34.99 38.56
C ARG A 77 27.78 36.46 38.14
N ALA A 78 28.78 36.83 37.34
CA ALA A 78 28.94 38.20 36.86
C ALA A 78 27.78 38.63 35.94
N ARG A 79 27.24 37.72 35.12
CA ARG A 79 26.06 37.98 34.26
C ARG A 79 24.76 38.13 35.05
N LYS A 80 24.62 37.48 36.21
CA LYS A 80 23.46 37.69 37.11
C LYS A 80 23.46 39.08 37.74
N GLU A 81 24.64 39.65 37.98
CA GLU A 81 24.79 41.01 38.55
C GLU A 81 24.52 42.10 37.50
N ASP A 82 24.78 41.83 36.21
CA ASP A 82 24.49 42.72 35.06
C ASP A 82 22.98 42.96 34.84
N LEU A 83 22.11 42.06 35.33
CA LEU A 83 20.65 42.19 35.26
C LEU A 83 20.06 43.26 36.21
N GLY A 84 20.89 43.92 37.02
CA GLY A 84 20.46 44.90 38.03
C GLY A 84 20.51 46.37 37.60
N LEU A 85 21.15 46.72 36.49
CA LEU A 85 21.36 48.11 36.07
C LEU A 85 21.30 48.25 34.54
N VAL A 86 20.14 48.64 34.00
CA VAL A 86 19.93 49.66 32.93
C VAL A 86 18.44 49.64 32.49
N PRO A 87 17.81 50.80 32.20
CA PRO A 87 16.38 50.90 31.88
C PRO A 87 16.03 50.42 30.46
N ASP A 88 14.75 50.06 30.28
CA ASP A 88 14.12 49.47 29.08
C ASP A 88 14.63 50.02 27.72
N PRO A 89 14.94 49.13 26.74
CA PRO A 89 15.18 49.55 25.38
C PRO A 89 13.87 49.86 24.65
N ILE A 90 13.89 51.02 24.00
CA ILE A 90 12.91 51.51 23.03
C ILE A 90 12.76 50.51 21.87
N LEU A 91 11.51 50.17 21.56
CA LEU A 91 11.03 49.36 20.42
C LEU A 91 11.60 49.82 19.06
N PRO A 92 11.82 48.85 18.15
CA PRO A 92 11.06 48.91 16.89
C PRO A 92 10.46 47.57 16.42
N ALA A 93 9.21 47.66 15.97
CA ALA A 93 8.52 46.85 14.95
C ALA A 93 8.34 45.33 15.17
N SER A 94 7.14 44.95 15.62
CA SER A 94 6.66 43.56 15.71
C SER A 94 6.71 42.75 14.40
N SER A 95 6.82 43.39 13.24
CA SER A 95 6.91 42.71 11.94
C SER A 95 8.30 42.15 11.61
N ASP A 96 9.39 42.80 12.05
CA ASP A 96 10.75 42.40 11.69
C ASP A 96 11.17 41.14 12.49
N GLU A 97 10.84 41.08 13.77
CA GLU A 97 11.08 39.91 14.62
C GLU A 97 10.26 38.68 14.19
N ARG A 98 9.01 38.87 13.77
CA ARG A 98 8.18 37.79 13.20
C ARG A 98 8.81 37.22 11.93
N ASN A 99 9.29 38.07 11.03
CA ASN A 99 9.95 37.64 9.80
C ASN A 99 11.25 36.87 10.10
N LYS A 100 12.06 37.32 11.07
CA LYS A 100 13.26 36.60 11.52
C LYS A 100 12.92 35.22 12.09
N TYR A 101 11.87 35.11 12.89
CA TYR A 101 11.41 33.83 13.43
C TYR A 101 10.91 32.89 12.33
N GLN A 102 10.10 33.38 11.39
CA GLN A 102 9.64 32.61 10.23
C GLN A 102 10.82 32.09 9.39
N GLU A 103 11.82 32.92 9.11
CA GLU A 103 13.01 32.49 8.37
C GLU A 103 13.83 31.44 9.15
N ARG A 104 13.92 31.54 10.49
CA ARG A 104 14.55 30.51 11.31
C ARG A 104 13.79 29.18 11.23
N MET A 105 12.46 29.19 11.33
CA MET A 105 11.64 27.99 11.20
C MET A 105 11.75 27.38 9.80
N ARG A 106 11.77 28.22 8.76
CA ARG A 106 12.02 27.80 7.38
C ARG A 106 13.36 27.08 7.26
N LYS A 107 14.46 27.68 7.73
CA LYS A 107 15.79 27.03 7.70
C LYS A 107 15.84 25.73 8.50
N LYS A 108 15.16 25.67 9.66
CA LYS A 108 15.11 24.47 10.52
C LYS A 108 14.42 23.28 9.84
N PHE A 109 13.32 23.51 9.14
CA PHE A 109 12.47 22.45 8.58
C PHE A 109 12.59 22.24 7.05
N GLN A 110 13.29 23.13 6.34
CA GLN A 110 13.48 23.04 4.88
C GLN A 110 14.31 21.80 4.46
N LEU A 111 15.21 21.34 5.33
CA LEU A 111 16.04 20.17 5.10
C LEU A 111 15.49 18.96 5.87
N MET A 112 15.26 17.87 5.16
CA MET A 112 14.87 16.57 5.69
C MET A 112 16.03 15.60 5.56
N ARG A 113 16.25 14.78 6.58
CA ARG A 113 17.23 13.69 6.54
C ARG A 113 16.52 12.38 6.18
N ASP A 114 16.90 11.74 5.07
CA ASP A 114 16.45 10.37 4.76
C ASP A 114 16.97 9.41 5.84
N ARG A 115 16.23 8.36 6.20
CA ARG A 115 16.56 7.51 7.38
C ARG A 115 17.86 6.71 7.25
N ASN A 116 18.38 6.56 6.02
CA ASN A 116 19.66 5.93 5.71
C ASN A 116 20.74 6.95 5.29
N SER A 117 20.49 8.25 5.48
CA SER A 117 21.43 9.32 5.11
C SER A 117 22.71 9.21 5.92
N ARG A 118 23.86 9.28 5.25
CA ARG A 118 25.14 9.44 5.92
C ARG A 118 25.14 10.77 6.72
N PRO A 119 25.97 10.90 7.77
CA PRO A 119 26.14 12.18 8.44
C PRO A 119 26.44 13.30 7.42
N GLY A 120 25.63 14.37 7.41
CA GLY A 120 25.75 15.49 6.47
C GLY A 120 24.94 15.38 5.16
N GLU A 121 24.30 14.24 4.86
CA GLU A 121 23.40 14.11 3.72
C GLU A 121 21.99 14.62 4.08
N HIS A 122 21.53 15.64 3.34
CA HIS A 122 20.22 16.27 3.53
C HIS A 122 19.50 16.42 2.18
N GLU A 123 18.17 16.35 2.22
CA GLU A 123 17.27 16.48 1.09
C GLU A 123 16.30 17.63 1.33
N LEU A 124 15.93 18.38 0.29
CA LEU A 124 14.91 19.42 0.43
C LEU A 124 13.55 18.78 0.69
N PHE A 125 12.84 19.23 1.73
CA PHE A 125 11.56 18.67 2.14
C PHE A 125 10.55 18.64 0.98
N HIS A 126 10.41 19.75 0.25
CA HIS A 126 9.52 19.87 -0.91
C HIS A 126 9.83 18.91 -2.06
N HIS A 127 11.09 18.48 -2.19
CA HIS A 127 11.48 17.52 -3.21
C HIS A 127 11.03 16.10 -2.89
N ARG A 128 10.71 15.79 -1.63
CA ARG A 128 10.31 14.45 -1.17
C ARG A 128 8.86 14.39 -0.69
N PHE A 129 8.31 15.51 -0.21
CA PHE A 129 6.93 15.56 0.26
C PHE A 129 5.95 15.22 -0.86
N THR A 130 4.95 14.42 -0.53
CA THR A 130 3.84 14.04 -1.40
C THR A 130 2.56 14.10 -0.59
N GLN A 131 1.46 14.53 -1.21
CA GLN A 131 0.21 14.78 -0.51
C GLN A 131 -0.36 13.49 0.12
N LEU A 132 -0.76 13.57 1.39
CA LEU A 132 -1.39 12.49 2.14
C LEU A 132 -2.92 12.62 2.08
N LEU A 133 -3.61 11.48 2.06
CA LEU A 133 -5.07 11.44 2.17
C LEU A 133 -5.50 11.61 3.62
N LEU A 134 -6.37 12.58 3.86
CA LEU A 134 -6.92 12.91 5.17
C LEU A 134 -8.43 12.75 5.14
N VAL A 135 -8.99 12.10 6.17
CA VAL A 135 -10.45 11.89 6.29
C VAL A 135 -10.92 12.39 7.66
N PRO A 136 -12.00 13.19 7.71
CA PRO A 136 -12.59 13.64 8.96
C PRO A 136 -13.46 12.53 9.56
N GLU A 137 -12.96 11.79 10.56
CA GLU A 137 -13.79 10.90 11.41
C GLU A 137 -13.00 10.27 12.58
N TYR A 138 -13.66 10.14 13.73
CA TYR A 138 -13.22 9.35 14.89
C TYR A 138 -13.78 7.93 14.79
N ARG A 139 -12.94 6.88 14.95
CA ARG A 139 -13.36 5.47 14.95
C ARG A 139 -13.05 4.82 16.30
N CYS A 140 -13.99 4.04 16.82
CA CYS A 140 -13.84 3.28 18.07
C CYS A 140 -12.72 2.22 17.98
N LYS A 141 -11.99 2.00 19.08
CA LYS A 141 -10.87 1.04 19.22
C LYS A 141 -11.24 -0.39 18.77
N GLU A 142 -12.46 -0.85 19.05
CA GLU A 142 -12.93 -2.22 18.76
C GLU A 142 -13.20 -2.46 17.27
N GLN A 143 -13.64 -1.44 16.55
CA GLN A 143 -13.91 -1.50 15.12
C GLN A 143 -12.60 -1.62 14.32
N LYS A 144 -11.51 -1.04 14.83
CA LYS A 144 -10.21 -1.01 14.16
C LYS A 144 -9.28 -2.16 14.54
N GLN A 145 -9.35 -2.71 15.76
CA GLN A 145 -8.71 -4.01 16.05
C GLN A 145 -9.33 -5.12 15.19
N ARG A 146 -10.66 -5.09 14.99
CA ARG A 146 -11.32 -5.95 14.02
C ARG A 146 -10.84 -5.67 12.59
N GLU A 147 -10.72 -4.44 12.10
CA GLU A 147 -10.20 -4.14 10.74
C GLU A 147 -8.67 -4.40 10.56
N LEU A 148 -7.85 -4.26 11.60
CA LEU A 148 -6.42 -4.63 11.55
C LEU A 148 -6.24 -6.16 11.51
N LEU A 149 -7.17 -6.89 12.13
CA LEU A 149 -7.31 -8.35 12.03
C LEU A 149 -8.08 -8.77 10.76
N VAL A 150 -8.92 -7.89 10.21
CA VAL A 150 -9.80 -8.07 9.05
C VAL A 150 -9.28 -7.20 7.90
N GLN A 151 -8.38 -7.84 7.15
CA GLN A 151 -8.21 -7.68 5.70
C GLN A 151 -7.23 -6.63 5.16
N ARG A 152 -6.08 -7.17 4.73
CA ARG A 152 -5.20 -6.65 3.66
C ARG A 152 -5.91 -6.32 2.32
N TYR A 153 -7.19 -6.69 2.17
CA TYR A 153 -7.95 -6.60 0.92
C TYR A 153 -9.16 -5.66 0.98
N GLU A 154 -9.64 -5.27 2.16
CA GLU A 154 -10.74 -4.29 2.31
C GLU A 154 -10.25 -2.84 2.43
N HIS A 155 -8.97 -2.59 2.74
CA HIS A 155 -8.44 -1.23 2.86
C HIS A 155 -8.52 -0.43 1.56
N ALA A 156 -8.31 -1.09 0.40
CA ALA A 156 -8.47 -0.45 -0.92
C ALA A 156 -9.94 -0.14 -1.25
N LYS A 157 -10.86 -1.01 -0.82
CA LYS A 157 -12.31 -0.83 -1.00
C LYS A 157 -12.84 0.30 -0.10
N ILE A 158 -12.33 0.37 1.12
CA ILE A 158 -12.50 1.45 2.09
C ILE A 158 -12.01 2.80 1.52
N MET A 159 -10.91 2.81 0.76
CA MET A 159 -10.40 4.01 0.09
C MET A 159 -11.28 4.48 -1.08
N GLU A 160 -11.93 3.56 -1.81
CA GLU A 160 -12.85 3.89 -2.91
C GLU A 160 -14.25 4.29 -2.43
N GLU A 161 -14.71 3.75 -1.30
CA GLU A 161 -16.07 3.96 -0.78
C GLU A 161 -16.22 5.24 0.09
N ARG A 162 -15.13 5.92 0.47
CA ARG A 162 -15.20 7.03 1.45
C ARG A 162 -15.14 8.42 0.81
N GLY A 163 -16.27 9.10 0.88
CA GLY A 163 -16.44 10.50 0.47
C GLY A 163 -15.99 11.50 1.53
N GLN A 164 -15.39 12.59 1.05
CA GLN A 164 -14.88 13.80 1.72
C GLN A 164 -13.46 13.71 2.28
N ILE A 165 -12.50 13.92 1.38
CA ILE A 165 -11.10 14.23 1.71
C ILE A 165 -11.06 15.66 2.31
N ILE A 166 -10.32 15.85 3.41
CA ILE A 166 -10.04 17.18 3.97
C ILE A 166 -8.65 17.64 3.54
N GLU A 167 -8.52 18.91 3.16
CA GLU A 167 -7.21 19.51 2.87
C GLU A 167 -6.54 20.03 4.14
N VAL A 168 -5.22 20.16 4.11
CA VAL A 168 -4.44 20.67 5.24
C VAL A 168 -4.83 22.10 5.61
N SER A 169 -5.25 22.91 4.64
CA SER A 169 -5.78 24.27 4.81
C SER A 169 -7.11 24.32 5.55
N ALA A 170 -7.90 23.25 5.48
CA ALA A 170 -9.24 23.19 6.05
C ALA A 170 -9.29 22.57 7.46
N LEU A 171 -8.14 22.20 8.05
CA LEU A 171 -8.10 21.51 9.35
C LEU A 171 -8.78 22.32 10.46
N PHE A 172 -8.59 23.65 10.45
CA PHE A 172 -9.16 24.58 11.43
C PHE A 172 -10.44 25.30 10.95
N ASP A 173 -11.03 24.88 9.82
CA ASP A 173 -12.28 25.48 9.32
C ASP A 173 -13.49 25.07 10.17
N PRO A 174 -14.56 25.89 10.21
CA PRO A 174 -15.79 25.54 10.90
C PRO A 174 -16.31 24.17 10.46
N ASP A 175 -16.75 23.36 11.43
CA ASP A 175 -17.34 22.06 11.11
C ASP A 175 -18.62 22.23 10.28
N LYS A 176 -18.73 21.48 9.18
CA LYS A 176 -19.87 21.60 8.26
C LYS A 176 -21.21 21.22 8.91
N LYS A 177 -21.21 20.42 9.98
CA LYS A 177 -22.42 19.96 10.68
C LYS A 177 -22.73 20.84 11.89
N THR A 178 -21.73 21.22 12.68
CA THR A 178 -21.95 21.95 13.95
C THR A 178 -21.66 23.45 13.86
N GLY A 179 -20.99 23.93 12.80
CA GLY A 179 -20.57 25.32 12.65
C GLY A 179 -19.47 25.77 13.62
N THR A 180 -19.00 24.89 14.50
CA THR A 180 -18.00 25.20 15.52
C THR A 180 -16.59 25.19 14.93
N ILE A 181 -15.77 26.18 15.33
CA ILE A 181 -14.36 26.26 14.96
C ILE A 181 -13.57 25.38 15.92
N PRO A 182 -12.82 24.37 15.43
CA PRO A 182 -12.03 23.51 16.31
C PRO A 182 -10.76 24.25 16.76
N HIS A 183 -10.57 24.45 18.06
CA HIS A 183 -9.30 24.96 18.63
C HIS A 183 -8.28 23.83 18.88
N THR A 184 -8.67 22.57 18.68
CA THR A 184 -7.79 21.40 18.83
C THR A 184 -8.05 20.44 17.68
N VAL A 185 -6.99 20.13 16.91
CA VAL A 185 -7.01 19.16 15.82
C VAL A 185 -6.07 18.01 16.16
N VAL A 186 -6.54 16.78 16.01
CA VAL A 186 -5.78 15.55 16.29
C VAL A 186 -5.54 14.80 14.98
N LEU A 187 -4.30 14.79 14.52
CA LEU A 187 -3.81 13.99 13.40
C LEU A 187 -3.47 12.57 13.87
N GLN A 188 -4.28 11.60 13.44
CA GLN A 188 -4.16 10.21 13.88
C GLN A 188 -3.82 9.25 12.74
N GLY A 189 -3.06 8.20 13.04
CA GLY A 189 -2.76 7.15 12.06
C GLY A 189 -1.68 6.16 12.50
N GLY A 190 -1.50 5.11 11.71
CA GLY A 190 -0.53 4.04 11.97
C GLY A 190 0.94 4.50 11.99
N ALA A 191 1.84 3.59 12.36
CA ALA A 191 3.28 3.83 12.27
C ALA A 191 3.71 4.08 10.82
N GLY A 192 4.63 5.02 10.61
CA GLY A 192 5.16 5.32 9.27
C GLY A 192 4.18 5.94 8.27
N ILE A 193 2.95 6.29 8.71
CA ILE A 193 1.90 6.81 7.81
C ILE A 193 2.11 8.27 7.36
N GLY A 194 3.05 9.00 8.00
CA GLY A 194 3.39 10.38 7.65
C GLY A 194 2.89 11.47 8.60
N LYS A 195 2.52 11.15 9.85
CA LYS A 195 2.05 12.13 10.87
C LYS A 195 3.04 13.30 11.08
N THR A 196 4.25 13.00 11.55
CA THR A 196 5.33 14.00 11.72
C THR A 196 5.64 14.74 10.42
N THR A 197 5.64 14.04 9.29
CA THR A 197 5.86 14.66 7.97
C THR A 197 4.78 15.69 7.65
N LEU A 198 3.52 15.44 8.02
CA LEU A 198 2.42 16.39 7.85
C LEU A 198 2.55 17.59 8.81
N ALA A 199 2.94 17.36 10.06
CA ALA A 199 3.20 18.41 11.03
C ALA A 199 4.33 19.36 10.57
N ILE A 200 5.43 18.79 10.05
CA ILE A 200 6.54 19.54 9.43
C ILE A 200 6.05 20.34 8.21
N LYS A 201 5.18 19.76 7.38
CA LYS A 201 4.59 20.50 6.25
C LYS A 201 3.80 21.72 6.72
N VAL A 202 3.00 21.60 7.78
CA VAL A 202 2.18 22.72 8.30
C VAL A 202 3.07 23.88 8.73
N ILE A 203 4.11 23.63 9.53
CA ILE A 203 5.01 24.71 9.96
C ILE A 203 5.84 25.28 8.81
N LEU A 204 6.26 24.46 7.85
CA LEU A 204 7.05 24.93 6.70
C LEU A 204 6.22 25.80 5.75
N GLU A 205 4.99 25.39 5.42
CA GLU A 205 4.10 26.19 4.56
C GLU A 205 3.63 27.47 5.26
N TRP A 206 3.49 27.46 6.59
CA TRP A 206 3.28 28.68 7.37
C TRP A 206 4.51 29.60 7.36
N ALA A 207 5.72 29.06 7.58
CA ALA A 207 6.95 29.85 7.52
C ALA A 207 7.24 30.42 6.13
N GLU A 208 6.70 29.81 5.07
CA GLU A 208 6.78 30.28 3.69
C GLU A 208 5.67 31.26 3.29
N GLY A 209 4.75 31.60 4.20
CA GLY A 209 3.65 32.52 3.91
C GLY A 209 2.48 31.90 3.13
N LYS A 210 2.43 30.57 2.97
CA LYS A 210 1.44 29.87 2.14
C LYS A 210 0.22 29.36 2.92
N LEU A 211 0.40 29.10 4.21
CA LEU A 211 -0.62 28.48 5.05
C LEU A 211 -0.87 29.32 6.31
N TYR A 212 -2.14 29.51 6.66
CA TYR A 212 -2.61 30.13 7.90
C TYR A 212 -2.09 31.53 8.25
N GLN A 213 -1.63 32.34 7.29
CA GLN A 213 -1.13 33.69 7.59
C GLN A 213 -2.19 34.61 8.21
N ASP A 214 -3.44 34.48 7.77
CA ASP A 214 -4.54 35.31 8.27
C ASP A 214 -5.07 34.85 9.65
N ARG A 215 -4.62 33.67 10.12
CA ARG A 215 -5.12 33.06 11.36
C ARG A 215 -4.07 33.02 12.48
N PHE A 216 -2.82 32.70 12.15
CA PHE A 216 -1.77 32.50 13.16
C PHE A 216 -0.56 33.39 12.89
N ASP A 217 -0.23 34.21 13.89
CA ASP A 217 0.93 35.08 13.87
C ASP A 217 2.22 34.33 14.23
N TYR A 218 2.10 33.30 15.10
CA TYR A 218 3.21 32.43 15.50
C TYR A 218 2.78 30.97 15.55
N VAL A 219 3.65 30.08 15.05
CA VAL A 219 3.50 28.62 15.13
C VAL A 219 4.70 28.03 15.86
N PHE A 220 4.46 27.37 16.99
CA PHE A 220 5.48 26.72 17.80
C PHE A 220 5.46 25.21 17.59
N TYR A 221 6.63 24.61 17.40
CA TYR A 221 6.78 23.17 17.19
C TYR A 221 7.46 22.52 18.39
N LEU A 222 6.73 21.66 19.09
CA LEU A 222 7.21 20.94 20.27
C LEU A 222 7.20 19.44 19.98
N THR A 223 8.35 18.78 20.15
CA THR A 223 8.40 17.32 20.07
C THR A 223 8.31 16.71 21.45
N CYS A 224 7.45 15.71 21.61
CA CYS A 224 7.35 14.97 22.86
C CYS A 224 8.67 14.26 23.24
N ARG A 225 9.50 13.93 22.24
CA ARG A 225 10.85 13.38 22.46
C ARG A 225 11.76 14.33 23.22
N GLU A 226 11.81 15.60 22.82
CA GLU A 226 12.62 16.62 23.50
C GLU A 226 12.07 16.92 24.88
N LEU A 227 10.75 17.02 25.01
CA LEU A 227 10.07 17.27 26.29
C LEU A 227 10.34 16.15 27.32
N ASN A 228 10.44 14.89 26.89
CA ASN A 228 10.79 13.78 27.77
C ASN A 228 12.17 13.92 28.43
N HIS A 229 13.14 14.58 27.78
CA HIS A 229 14.49 14.75 28.34
C HIS A 229 14.52 15.80 29.46
N LEU A 230 13.51 16.68 29.50
CA LEU A 230 13.37 17.74 30.48
C LEU A 230 12.72 17.22 31.77
N GLY A 231 11.85 16.20 31.68
CA GLY A 231 11.33 15.44 32.81
C GLY A 231 10.65 16.29 33.89
N GLU A 232 11.00 16.02 35.15
CA GLU A 232 10.47 16.71 36.35
C GLU A 232 11.14 18.07 36.63
N ARG A 233 12.07 18.51 35.78
CA ARG A 233 12.71 19.82 35.99
C ARG A 233 11.67 20.93 35.77
N GLU A 234 11.76 21.96 36.59
CA GLU A 234 10.85 23.09 36.52
C GLU A 234 11.31 24.10 35.47
N PHE A 235 10.40 24.45 34.56
CA PHE A 235 10.60 25.49 33.56
C PHE A 235 9.37 26.38 33.51
N SER A 236 9.51 27.61 33.01
CA SER A 236 8.33 28.36 32.57
C SER A 236 7.92 27.90 31.17
N PHE A 237 6.64 27.98 30.83
CA PHE A 237 6.19 27.63 29.49
C PHE A 237 6.83 28.55 28.43
N ALA A 238 6.98 29.84 28.73
CA ALA A 238 7.70 30.79 27.89
C ALA A 238 9.14 30.36 27.58
N TYR A 239 9.86 29.77 28.55
CA TYR A 239 11.21 29.26 28.32
C TYR A 239 11.22 28.08 27.32
N LEU A 240 10.26 27.16 27.44
CA LEU A 240 10.17 26.00 26.55
C LEU A 240 10.00 26.39 25.08
N ILE A 241 9.19 27.42 24.82
CA ILE A 241 8.93 27.90 23.45
C ILE A 241 9.98 28.92 22.96
N ALA A 242 10.80 29.49 23.85
CA ALA A 242 11.85 30.47 23.50
C ALA A 242 13.11 29.83 22.91
N ASN A 243 13.31 28.52 23.10
CA ASN A 243 14.52 27.82 22.64
C ASN A 243 14.77 27.99 21.11
N ASP A 244 13.69 28.14 20.35
CA ASP A 244 13.71 28.32 18.91
C ASP A 244 13.76 29.79 18.45
N TRP A 245 13.97 30.75 19.35
CA TRP A 245 13.95 32.18 19.04
C TRP A 245 15.29 32.71 18.50
N PRO A 246 15.33 33.43 17.36
CA PRO A 246 16.58 33.86 16.70
C PRO A 246 17.40 34.91 17.46
N GLY A 247 16.76 35.72 18.32
CA GLY A 247 17.41 36.79 19.09
C GLY A 247 17.82 36.39 20.52
N PRO A 248 18.61 37.21 21.22
CA PRO A 248 19.04 36.97 22.61
C PRO A 248 17.89 37.03 23.61
N TYR A 249 16.81 37.74 23.29
CA TYR A 249 15.59 37.86 24.09
C TYR A 249 14.37 37.63 23.20
N ALA A 250 13.49 36.72 23.61
CA ALA A 250 12.20 36.50 22.95
C ALA A 250 11.13 37.38 23.61
N PRO A 251 10.33 38.17 22.84
CA PRO A 251 9.27 39.01 23.38
C PRO A 251 8.04 38.17 23.77
N MET A 252 8.22 37.19 24.65
CA MET A 252 7.20 36.22 25.02
C MET A 252 5.97 36.85 25.65
N THR A 253 6.14 37.96 26.38
CA THR A 253 5.03 38.71 26.96
C THR A 253 4.11 39.30 25.88
N GLU A 254 4.67 39.77 24.77
CA GLU A 254 3.90 40.30 23.65
C GLU A 254 3.25 39.16 22.85
N ILE A 255 4.02 38.10 22.56
CA ILE A 255 3.52 36.96 21.78
C ILE A 255 2.36 36.26 22.49
N LEU A 256 2.51 35.99 23.79
CA LEU A 256 1.50 35.29 24.60
C LEU A 256 0.33 36.19 25.01
N SER A 257 0.35 37.49 24.67
CA SER A 257 -0.78 38.39 24.91
C SER A 257 -1.96 38.21 23.94
N GLN A 258 -1.73 37.55 22.80
CA GLN A 258 -2.75 37.24 21.77
C GLN A 258 -2.83 35.72 21.55
N PRO A 259 -3.30 34.94 22.54
CA PRO A 259 -3.32 33.48 22.47
C PRO A 259 -4.10 32.95 21.26
N GLU A 260 -5.17 33.61 20.83
CA GLU A 260 -6.02 33.23 19.69
C GLU A 260 -5.28 33.22 18.34
N ARG A 261 -4.17 33.96 18.25
CA ARG A 261 -3.28 34.03 17.07
C ARG A 261 -2.14 33.01 17.13
N LEU A 262 -2.13 32.10 18.11
CA LEU A 262 -1.06 31.12 18.30
C LEU A 262 -1.50 29.72 17.90
N LEU A 263 -0.58 28.98 17.26
CA LEU A 263 -0.72 27.56 17.01
C LEU A 263 0.45 26.79 17.64
N PHE A 264 0.13 25.80 18.48
CA PHE A 264 1.11 24.85 19.01
C PHE A 264 0.97 23.51 18.30
N ILE A 265 2.02 23.10 17.61
CA ILE A 265 2.15 21.77 17.03
C ILE A 265 2.86 20.88 18.05
N ILE A 266 2.16 19.89 18.57
CA ILE A 266 2.69 18.92 19.54
C ILE A 266 2.83 17.57 18.82
N ASP A 267 4.06 17.27 18.43
CA ASP A 267 4.38 16.09 17.62
C ASP A 267 4.79 14.90 18.51
N GLY A 268 4.07 13.79 18.32
CA GLY A 268 4.36 12.50 18.94
C GLY A 268 3.82 12.37 20.35
N LEU A 269 2.56 12.74 20.61
CA LEU A 269 1.93 12.52 21.93
C LEU A 269 2.04 11.06 22.39
N ASP A 270 2.07 10.14 21.43
CA ASP A 270 2.26 8.72 21.68
C ASP A 270 3.66 8.33 22.21
N GLU A 271 4.60 9.27 22.26
CA GLU A 271 5.97 9.07 22.70
C GLU A 271 6.25 9.69 24.09
N LEU A 272 5.26 10.33 24.72
CA LEU A 272 5.39 10.90 26.07
C LEU A 272 5.58 9.81 27.12
N LYS A 273 6.56 10.02 28.00
CA LYS A 273 6.97 9.07 29.04
C LYS A 273 6.24 9.25 30.37
N PHE A 274 5.72 10.45 30.63
CA PHE A 274 5.11 10.84 31.90
C PHE A 274 3.56 10.90 31.82
N PRO A 275 2.84 10.57 32.91
CA PRO A 275 1.38 10.58 32.95
C PRO A 275 0.82 12.00 33.07
N CYS A 276 0.22 12.52 31.98
CA CYS A 276 -0.40 13.86 31.99
C CYS A 276 -1.78 13.90 32.71
N ASP A 277 -2.37 12.75 32.98
CA ASP A 277 -3.69 12.57 33.57
C ASP A 277 -3.70 12.64 35.10
N GLU A 278 -2.60 12.28 35.77
CA GLU A 278 -2.45 12.30 37.24
C GLU A 278 -2.54 13.73 37.83
N HIS A 279 -2.09 14.75 37.09
CA HIS A 279 -1.99 16.14 37.57
C HIS A 279 -3.27 16.98 37.38
N ARG A 280 -4.47 16.40 37.51
CA ARG A 280 -5.75 17.12 37.32
C ARG A 280 -5.91 18.35 38.21
N TYR A 281 -5.29 18.35 39.39
CA TYR A 281 -5.48 19.38 40.41
C TYR A 281 -4.30 20.37 40.51
N ASP A 282 -3.17 20.08 39.87
CA ASP A 282 -1.94 20.90 39.94
C ASP A 282 -1.76 21.80 38.70
N LEU A 283 -2.83 22.02 37.94
CA LEU A 283 -2.79 22.75 36.67
C LEU A 283 -2.35 24.21 36.86
N CYS A 284 -1.55 24.69 35.91
CA CYS A 284 -1.03 26.04 35.87
C CYS A 284 -1.84 26.91 34.89
N LYS A 285 -2.18 28.13 35.29
CA LYS A 285 -2.79 29.15 34.40
C LYS A 285 -1.76 30.14 33.86
N ASP A 286 -0.72 30.41 34.65
CA ASP A 286 0.29 31.41 34.33
C ASP A 286 1.49 30.77 33.62
N TRP A 287 1.70 31.17 32.36
CA TRP A 287 2.81 30.69 31.53
C TRP A 287 4.19 31.12 32.04
N LYS A 288 4.27 32.09 32.97
CA LYS A 288 5.51 32.53 33.63
C LYS A 288 5.92 31.63 34.79
N GLN A 289 4.96 30.94 35.41
CA GLN A 289 5.23 30.11 36.57
C GLN A 289 6.13 28.93 36.20
N GLN A 290 7.16 28.68 37.00
CA GLN A 290 8.00 27.51 36.83
C GLN A 290 7.28 26.28 37.37
N ARG A 291 7.11 25.28 36.51
CA ARG A 291 6.47 24.01 36.84
C ARG A 291 7.14 22.87 36.06
N PRO A 292 7.03 21.62 36.54
CA PRO A 292 7.39 20.45 35.77
C PRO A 292 6.71 20.41 34.39
N VAL A 293 7.44 19.94 33.38
CA VAL A 293 6.94 19.81 32.00
C VAL A 293 5.62 19.02 31.89
N PRO A 294 5.39 17.92 32.65
CA PRO A 294 4.11 17.21 32.64
C PRO A 294 2.92 18.11 33.00
N ILE A 295 3.09 18.99 33.99
CA ILE A 295 2.05 19.92 34.45
C ILE A 295 1.80 21.00 33.41
N LEU A 296 2.85 21.59 32.83
CA LEU A 296 2.72 22.61 31.77
C LEU A 296 1.99 22.05 30.55
N LEU A 297 2.36 20.84 30.11
CA LEU A 297 1.74 20.19 28.96
C LEU A 297 0.28 19.81 29.24
N SER A 298 -0.02 19.24 30.42
CA SER A 298 -1.40 18.93 30.83
C SER A 298 -2.26 20.20 30.89
N SER A 299 -1.70 21.31 31.38
CA SER A 299 -2.38 22.61 31.45
C SER A 299 -2.69 23.18 30.08
N LEU A 300 -1.78 23.03 29.10
CA LEU A 300 -2.00 23.44 27.72
C LEU A 300 -3.04 22.56 27.01
N LEU A 301 -2.91 21.23 27.12
CA LEU A 301 -3.82 20.27 26.47
C LEU A 301 -5.27 20.42 26.95
N ARG A 302 -5.45 20.71 28.24
CA ARG A 302 -6.75 20.98 28.88
C ARG A 302 -7.24 22.41 28.71
N LYS A 303 -6.54 23.25 27.93
CA LYS A 303 -6.88 24.67 27.72
C LYS A 303 -6.95 25.50 29.02
N THR A 304 -6.36 25.02 30.11
CA THR A 304 -6.27 25.78 31.38
C THR A 304 -5.24 26.91 31.26
N MET A 305 -4.17 26.64 30.53
CA MET A 305 -3.17 27.61 30.08
C MET A 305 -3.43 27.91 28.60
N LEU A 306 -3.53 29.20 28.24
CA LEU A 306 -3.78 29.68 26.86
C LEU A 306 -5.04 29.06 26.21
N PRO A 307 -6.25 29.30 26.75
CA PRO A 307 -7.48 28.66 26.29
C PRO A 307 -7.82 28.90 24.81
N GLU A 308 -7.53 30.10 24.31
CA GLU A 308 -7.89 30.50 22.93
C GLU A 308 -6.89 30.01 21.88
N ALA A 309 -5.69 29.57 22.29
CA ALA A 309 -4.66 29.11 21.37
C ALA A 309 -5.06 27.84 20.63
N SER A 310 -4.64 27.68 19.38
CA SER A 310 -4.93 26.48 18.60
C SER A 310 -3.89 25.38 18.83
N LEU A 311 -4.32 24.12 18.83
CA LEU A 311 -3.46 22.95 19.01
C LEU A 311 -3.56 22.01 17.79
N LEU A 312 -2.41 21.60 17.25
CA LEU A 312 -2.29 20.52 16.28
C LEU A 312 -1.50 19.38 16.89
N LEU A 313 -2.19 18.29 17.21
CA LEU A 313 -1.64 17.15 17.93
C LEU A 313 -1.40 15.99 16.98
N THR A 314 -0.23 15.34 17.04
CA THR A 314 -0.02 14.07 16.33
C THR A 314 0.04 12.90 17.30
N ALA A 315 -0.68 11.82 16.99
CA ALA A 315 -0.72 10.64 17.84
C ALA A 315 -1.06 9.36 17.05
N ARG A 316 -0.69 8.21 17.59
CA ARG A 316 -1.23 6.91 17.14
C ARG A 316 -2.62 6.68 17.72
N LEU A 317 -3.48 5.94 17.00
CA LEU A 317 -4.85 5.66 17.46
C LEU A 317 -4.92 4.93 18.80
N THR A 318 -3.95 4.07 19.09
CA THR A 318 -3.86 3.33 20.35
C THR A 318 -3.59 4.26 21.54
N ALA A 319 -2.76 5.29 21.34
CA ALA A 319 -2.39 6.32 22.31
C ALA A 319 -3.56 7.19 22.75
N LEU A 320 -4.46 7.48 21.81
CA LEU A 320 -5.46 8.53 21.99
C LEU A 320 -6.42 8.26 23.14
N GLY A 321 -6.63 7.00 23.51
CA GLY A 321 -7.50 6.67 24.64
C GLY A 321 -7.13 7.38 25.95
N LYS A 322 -5.83 7.63 26.18
CA LYS A 322 -5.34 8.34 27.38
C LYS A 322 -5.48 9.85 27.29
N PHE A 323 -5.36 10.41 26.09
CA PHE A 323 -5.33 11.86 25.88
C PHE A 323 -6.71 12.44 25.57
N ILE A 324 -7.64 11.67 24.99
CA ILE A 324 -9.01 12.13 24.68
C ILE A 324 -9.70 12.79 25.89
N PRO A 325 -9.65 12.22 27.12
CA PRO A 325 -10.27 12.86 28.29
C PRO A 325 -9.64 14.20 28.69
N LEU A 326 -8.47 14.55 28.16
CA LEU A 326 -7.77 15.80 28.43
C LEU A 326 -8.17 16.91 27.46
N LEU A 327 -8.71 16.56 26.28
CA LEU A 327 -8.92 17.50 25.19
C LEU A 327 -10.35 18.04 25.18
N GLU A 328 -10.50 19.35 25.05
CA GLU A 328 -11.79 20.00 24.88
C GLU A 328 -12.19 19.99 23.39
N ASN A 329 -13.29 19.28 23.06
CA ASN A 329 -13.91 19.19 21.73
C ASN A 329 -12.93 19.05 20.54
N PRO A 330 -12.05 18.03 20.52
CA PRO A 330 -11.06 17.89 19.46
C PRO A 330 -11.69 17.45 18.12
N ARG A 331 -11.20 18.03 17.02
CA ARG A 331 -11.43 17.50 15.67
C ARG A 331 -10.46 16.37 15.37
N HIS A 332 -10.96 15.18 15.09
CA HIS A 332 -10.14 14.03 14.71
C HIS A 332 -10.00 13.91 13.19
N VAL A 333 -8.76 13.77 12.72
CA VAL A 333 -8.43 13.61 11.31
C VAL A 333 -7.54 12.39 11.14
N GLU A 334 -8.01 11.39 10.40
CA GLU A 334 -7.26 10.18 10.11
C GLU A 334 -6.42 10.31 8.84
N ILE A 335 -5.13 9.96 8.93
CA ILE A 335 -4.21 9.87 7.80
C ILE A 335 -4.25 8.45 7.25
N LEU A 336 -4.63 8.31 5.97
CA LEU A 336 -4.72 7.01 5.28
C LEU A 336 -3.47 6.66 4.45
N GLY A 337 -2.51 7.59 4.35
CA GLY A 337 -1.30 7.41 3.53
C GLY A 337 -1.50 7.93 2.10
N PHE A 338 -0.97 7.21 1.11
CA PHE A 338 -0.98 7.66 -0.28
C PHE A 338 -2.05 6.98 -1.15
N SER A 339 -2.69 7.77 -2.02
CA SER A 339 -3.47 7.24 -3.14
C SER A 339 -2.57 6.55 -4.18
N ALA A 340 -3.14 5.82 -5.13
CA ALA A 340 -2.35 5.26 -6.24
C ALA A 340 -1.63 6.36 -7.06
N GLU A 341 -2.22 7.55 -7.16
CA GLU A 341 -1.67 8.68 -7.91
C GLU A 341 -0.54 9.37 -7.13
N HIS A 342 -0.76 9.63 -5.83
CA HIS A 342 0.25 10.19 -4.95
C HIS A 342 1.47 9.26 -4.85
N ARG A 343 1.30 7.93 -4.82
CA ARG A 343 2.46 7.01 -4.85
C ARG A 343 3.29 7.14 -6.11
N LYS A 344 2.64 7.29 -7.27
CA LYS A 344 3.35 7.53 -8.53
C LYS A 344 4.14 8.83 -8.48
N GLU A 345 3.56 9.88 -7.90
CA GLU A 345 4.24 11.16 -7.66
C GLU A 345 5.45 10.99 -6.75
N TYR A 346 5.28 10.34 -5.59
CA TYR A 346 6.34 10.04 -4.63
C TYR A 346 7.51 9.33 -5.29
N PHE A 347 7.25 8.30 -6.11
CA PHE A 347 8.29 7.60 -6.87
C PHE A 347 9.04 8.55 -7.82
N CYS A 348 8.32 9.40 -8.56
CA CYS A 348 8.95 10.36 -9.48
C CYS A 348 9.84 11.37 -8.74
N LYS A 349 9.36 11.85 -7.58
CA LYS A 349 10.08 12.75 -6.68
C LYS A 349 11.32 12.09 -6.07
N PHE A 350 11.18 10.88 -5.53
CA PHE A 350 12.26 10.12 -4.90
C PHE A 350 13.45 9.91 -5.83
N PHE A 351 13.19 9.47 -7.07
CA PHE A 351 14.25 9.21 -8.05
C PHE A 351 14.76 10.48 -8.75
N ARG A 352 14.14 11.65 -8.51
CA ARG A 352 14.38 12.92 -9.22
C ARG A 352 14.37 12.80 -10.76
N ASN A 353 13.72 11.76 -11.27
CA ASN A 353 13.63 11.43 -12.67
C ASN A 353 12.26 10.83 -12.96
N LYS A 354 11.42 11.57 -13.68
CA LYS A 354 10.03 11.19 -13.96
C LYS A 354 9.93 9.85 -14.71
N ASN A 355 10.85 9.53 -15.61
CA ASN A 355 10.80 8.30 -16.40
C ASN A 355 11.21 7.09 -15.55
N LEU A 356 12.29 7.22 -14.78
CA LEU A 356 12.73 6.17 -13.86
C LEU A 356 11.69 5.93 -12.75
N GLY A 357 11.13 7.00 -12.18
CA GLY A 357 10.08 6.91 -11.18
C GLY A 357 8.80 6.25 -11.71
N LYS A 358 8.32 6.63 -12.90
CA LYS A 358 7.17 5.97 -13.55
C LYS A 358 7.44 4.48 -13.80
N ARG A 359 8.66 4.13 -14.23
CA ARG A 359 9.05 2.73 -14.47
C ARG A 359 9.09 1.93 -13.18
N ALA A 360 9.71 2.46 -12.12
CA ALA A 360 9.75 1.85 -10.79
C ALA A 360 8.34 1.66 -10.21
N PHE A 361 7.48 2.67 -10.33
CA PHE A 361 6.08 2.60 -9.90
C PHE A 361 5.28 1.55 -10.70
N SER A 362 5.47 1.46 -12.02
CA SER A 362 4.82 0.45 -12.85
C SER A 362 5.20 -0.97 -12.42
N LEU A 363 6.45 -1.18 -12.01
CA LEU A 363 6.91 -2.47 -11.46
C LEU A 363 6.30 -2.75 -10.09
N LEU A 364 6.24 -1.75 -9.21
CA LEU A 364 5.55 -1.87 -7.91
C LEU A 364 4.07 -2.24 -8.11
N LYS A 365 3.37 -1.57 -9.04
CA LYS A 365 1.97 -1.87 -9.38
C LYS A 365 1.77 -3.32 -9.87
N GLY A 366 2.79 -3.89 -10.51
CA GLY A 366 2.83 -5.32 -10.85
C GLY A 366 2.94 -6.22 -9.61
N ASN A 367 3.64 -5.79 -8.55
CA ASN A 367 3.74 -6.51 -7.28
C ASN A 367 2.72 -6.02 -6.24
N GLY A 368 1.48 -6.45 -6.40
CA GLY A 368 0.32 -6.19 -5.53
C GLY A 368 0.53 -6.41 -4.03
N ALA A 369 1.33 -7.38 -3.58
CA ALA A 369 1.63 -7.49 -2.14
C ALA A 369 2.45 -6.28 -1.66
N LEU A 370 3.50 -5.90 -2.41
CA LEU A 370 4.25 -4.67 -2.16
C LEU A 370 3.39 -3.42 -2.38
N PHE A 371 2.56 -3.39 -3.43
CA PHE A 371 1.66 -2.27 -3.72
C PHE A 371 0.66 -2.04 -2.59
N THR A 372 0.06 -3.09 -2.01
CA THR A 372 -0.85 -2.96 -0.86
C THR A 372 -0.09 -2.46 0.37
N MET A 373 1.10 -3.00 0.65
CA MET A 373 1.94 -2.53 1.76
C MET A 373 2.37 -1.07 1.59
N CYS A 374 2.66 -0.66 0.36
CA CYS A 374 2.99 0.72 -0.03
C CYS A 374 1.80 1.68 0.04
N SER A 375 0.65 1.31 0.61
CA SER A 375 -0.32 2.32 1.06
C SER A 375 0.27 3.19 2.20
N VAL A 376 1.18 2.61 2.98
CA VAL A 376 1.95 3.29 4.03
C VAL A 376 3.21 3.91 3.42
N PRO A 377 3.41 5.25 3.48
CA PRO A 377 4.58 5.94 2.91
C PRO A 377 5.94 5.38 3.32
N LEU A 378 6.07 4.84 4.54
CA LEU A 378 7.29 4.16 4.99
C LEU A 378 7.67 2.98 4.08
N MET A 379 6.68 2.21 3.60
CA MET A 379 6.92 1.09 2.69
C MET A 379 7.32 1.56 1.29
N ASP A 380 6.76 2.68 0.79
CA ASP A 380 7.23 3.29 -0.46
C ASP A 380 8.70 3.72 -0.36
N TRP A 381 9.08 4.32 0.77
CA TRP A 381 10.46 4.72 1.03
C TRP A 381 11.42 3.51 1.06
N ILE A 382 11.05 2.42 1.75
CA ILE A 382 11.84 1.18 1.79
C ILE A 382 12.03 0.61 0.38
N VAL A 383 10.95 0.52 -0.40
CA VAL A 383 10.98 0.03 -1.78
C VAL A 383 11.91 0.89 -2.63
N CYS A 384 11.73 2.21 -2.61
CA CYS A 384 12.52 3.13 -3.43
C CYS A 384 14.00 3.10 -3.06
N THR A 385 14.31 3.01 -1.76
CA THR A 385 15.68 2.89 -1.25
C THR A 385 16.36 1.61 -1.73
N CYS A 386 15.68 0.47 -1.60
CA CYS A 386 16.18 -0.81 -2.10
C CYS A 386 16.41 -0.78 -3.62
N LEU A 387 15.45 -0.23 -4.38
CA LEU A 387 15.56 -0.10 -5.83
C LEU A 387 16.75 0.77 -6.24
N LYS A 388 16.91 1.95 -5.64
CA LYS A 388 18.02 2.86 -5.90
C LYS A 388 19.36 2.17 -5.67
N GLN A 389 19.50 1.45 -4.55
CA GLN A 389 20.73 0.71 -4.25
C GLN A 389 21.01 -0.42 -5.27
N GLN A 390 19.99 -1.14 -5.74
CA GLN A 390 20.18 -2.18 -6.75
C GLN A 390 20.62 -1.58 -8.10
N MET A 391 20.09 -0.40 -8.46
CA MET A 391 20.49 0.32 -9.66
C MET A 391 21.95 0.79 -9.59
N GLU A 392 22.37 1.33 -8.44
CA GLU A 392 23.77 1.73 -8.20
C GLU A 392 24.74 0.53 -8.31
N LYS A 393 24.27 -0.68 -7.99
CA LYS A 393 25.01 -1.94 -8.15
C LYS A 393 24.93 -2.53 -9.58
N GLY A 394 24.43 -1.76 -10.55
CA GLY A 394 24.31 -2.19 -11.95
C GLY A 394 23.22 -3.25 -12.20
N ARG A 395 22.32 -3.50 -11.25
CA ARG A 395 21.22 -4.46 -11.43
C ARG A 395 19.96 -3.75 -11.93
N GLY A 396 19.23 -4.42 -12.84
CA GLY A 396 17.97 -3.88 -13.37
C GLY A 396 16.83 -3.86 -12.35
N LEU A 397 15.93 -2.87 -12.46
CA LEU A 397 14.75 -2.69 -11.59
C LEU A 397 13.86 -3.94 -11.48
N ILE A 398 13.71 -4.71 -12.58
CA ILE A 398 12.89 -5.92 -12.63
C ILE A 398 13.44 -7.00 -11.69
N GLN A 399 14.76 -7.16 -11.65
CA GLN A 399 15.39 -8.15 -10.76
C GLN A 399 15.26 -7.72 -9.29
N ALA A 400 15.23 -6.41 -9.00
CA ALA A 400 15.16 -5.88 -7.65
C ALA A 400 13.79 -6.07 -6.97
N LEU A 401 12.68 -6.05 -7.73
CA LEU A 401 11.31 -6.26 -7.22
C LEU A 401 10.74 -7.65 -7.51
N LYS A 402 11.59 -8.58 -7.94
CA LYS A 402 11.16 -9.89 -8.43
C LYS A 402 10.38 -10.68 -7.40
N THR A 403 10.76 -10.63 -6.12
CA THR A 403 10.02 -11.28 -5.04
C THR A 403 9.92 -10.39 -3.82
N THR A 404 8.89 -10.59 -2.99
CA THR A 404 8.71 -9.79 -1.78
C THR A 404 9.81 -10.10 -0.78
N THR A 405 10.21 -11.38 -0.64
CA THR A 405 11.27 -11.79 0.28
C THR A 405 12.63 -11.19 -0.08
N ALA A 406 12.96 -11.13 -1.38
CA ALA A 406 14.22 -10.55 -1.83
C ALA A 406 14.35 -9.06 -1.47
N LEU A 407 13.24 -8.31 -1.52
CA LEU A 407 13.21 -6.90 -1.11
C LEU A 407 13.51 -6.74 0.39
N TYR A 408 12.88 -7.55 1.25
CA TYR A 408 13.10 -7.49 2.70
C TYR A 408 14.54 -7.87 3.05
N VAL A 409 15.05 -8.96 2.48
CA VAL A 409 16.46 -9.34 2.64
C VAL A 409 17.38 -8.22 2.13
N CYS A 410 17.01 -7.51 1.07
CA CYS A 410 17.75 -6.34 0.61
C CYS A 410 17.75 -5.20 1.61
N TYR A 411 16.60 -4.86 2.17
CA TYR A 411 16.47 -3.79 3.16
C TYR A 411 17.22 -4.11 4.46
N ILE A 412 17.07 -5.32 5.01
CA ILE A 412 17.81 -5.72 6.22
C ILE A 412 19.32 -5.71 5.93
N SER A 413 19.76 -6.13 4.75
CA SER A 413 21.19 -6.07 4.37
C SER A 413 21.73 -4.64 4.24
N LEU A 414 20.85 -3.66 4.05
CA LEU A 414 21.16 -2.23 3.89
C LEU A 414 21.37 -1.54 5.23
N ILE A 415 20.49 -1.80 6.18
CA ILE A 415 20.49 -1.17 7.51
C ILE A 415 21.43 -1.85 8.49
N THR A 416 21.79 -3.12 8.25
CA THR A 416 22.72 -3.84 9.13
C THR A 416 24.18 -3.45 8.86
N PRO A 417 24.94 -3.06 9.90
CA PRO A 417 26.36 -2.75 9.82
C PRO A 417 27.17 -3.88 9.16
N ASN A 418 28.40 -3.60 8.73
CA ASN A 418 29.27 -4.66 8.18
C ASN A 418 29.98 -5.48 9.28
N ASP A 419 29.67 -5.25 10.56
CA ASP A 419 30.21 -6.03 11.66
C ASP A 419 29.64 -7.46 11.63
N LYS A 420 30.54 -8.43 11.50
CA LYS A 420 30.21 -9.84 11.24
C LYS A 420 29.77 -10.59 12.50
N ASN A 421 30.11 -10.10 13.70
CA ASN A 421 29.79 -10.78 14.97
C ASN A 421 28.52 -10.23 15.63
N PHE A 422 28.24 -8.93 15.46
CA PHE A 422 27.04 -8.26 15.97
C PHE A 422 25.72 -8.86 15.41
N ILE A 423 25.76 -9.48 14.23
CA ILE A 423 24.54 -9.81 13.49
C ILE A 423 23.94 -11.18 13.83
N SER A 424 24.72 -12.23 14.10
CA SER A 424 24.14 -13.59 14.19
C SER A 424 23.45 -13.89 15.52
N GLN A 425 23.93 -13.32 16.64
CA GLN A 425 23.38 -13.59 17.97
C GLN A 425 22.15 -12.70 18.26
N HIS A 426 22.26 -11.39 18.03
CA HIS A 426 21.17 -10.44 18.31
C HIS A 426 19.98 -10.66 17.37
N LEU A 427 20.22 -10.99 16.10
CA LEU A 427 19.16 -11.30 15.14
C LEU A 427 18.41 -12.58 15.48
N ARG A 428 19.06 -13.54 16.16
CA ARG A 428 18.41 -14.77 16.61
C ARG A 428 17.41 -14.50 17.73
N GLY A 429 17.80 -13.68 18.70
CA GLY A 429 16.90 -13.19 19.75
C GLY A 429 15.69 -12.46 19.15
N LEU A 430 15.95 -11.57 18.19
CA LEU A 430 14.91 -10.84 17.46
C LEU A 430 13.93 -11.77 16.71
N CYS A 431 14.46 -12.74 15.96
CA CYS A 431 13.66 -13.72 15.23
C CYS A 431 12.81 -14.58 16.17
N ARG A 432 13.35 -14.99 17.32
CA ARG A 432 12.60 -15.76 18.30
C ARG A 432 11.49 -14.94 18.93
N LEU A 433 11.78 -13.71 19.37
CA LEU A 433 10.77 -12.78 19.88
C LEU A 433 9.64 -12.56 18.86
N ALA A 434 10.00 -12.37 17.59
CA ALA A 434 9.05 -12.27 16.50
C ALA A 434 8.18 -13.52 16.35
N ALA A 435 8.77 -14.72 16.38
CA ALA A 435 8.04 -15.97 16.25
C ALA A 435 7.11 -16.24 17.45
N GLU A 436 7.54 -15.99 18.69
CA GLU A 436 6.71 -16.11 19.89
C GLU A 436 5.53 -15.14 19.81
N GLY A 437 5.79 -13.88 19.42
CA GLY A 437 4.74 -12.89 19.23
C GLY A 437 3.77 -13.22 18.10
N PHE A 438 4.27 -13.75 16.99
CA PHE A 438 3.46 -14.15 15.84
C PHE A 438 2.45 -15.25 16.21
N TRP A 439 2.90 -16.26 16.97
CA TRP A 439 2.05 -17.37 17.39
C TRP A 439 1.16 -17.05 18.59
N GLY A 440 1.66 -16.27 19.54
CA GLY A 440 0.90 -15.75 20.67
C GLY A 440 -0.05 -14.60 20.29
N ARG A 441 -0.06 -14.17 19.02
CA ARG A 441 -0.74 -12.96 18.53
C ARG A 441 -0.41 -11.70 19.34
N LYS A 442 0.81 -11.66 19.89
CA LYS A 442 1.39 -10.55 20.65
C LYS A 442 2.20 -9.67 19.70
N MET A 443 1.75 -8.43 19.54
CA MET A 443 2.40 -7.42 18.68
C MET A 443 3.28 -6.45 19.50
N LEU A 444 3.09 -6.43 20.82
CA LEU A 444 3.77 -5.56 21.77
C LEU A 444 4.62 -6.40 22.72
N PHE A 445 5.88 -6.03 22.91
CA PHE A 445 6.87 -6.79 23.67
C PHE A 445 7.42 -5.94 24.80
N GLU A 446 7.41 -6.47 26.01
CA GLU A 446 7.96 -5.84 27.21
C GLU A 446 9.48 -5.92 27.22
N GLU A 447 10.15 -5.00 27.93
CA GLU A 447 11.60 -5.04 28.09
C GLU A 447 12.05 -6.37 28.73
N GLU A 448 11.23 -6.95 29.61
CA GLU A 448 11.43 -8.31 30.09
C GLU A 448 11.36 -9.36 28.98
N ASP A 449 10.43 -9.24 28.04
CA ASP A 449 10.39 -10.13 26.87
C ASP A 449 11.67 -9.99 26.05
N LEU A 450 12.17 -8.76 25.85
CA LEU A 450 13.40 -8.52 25.11
C LEU A 450 14.62 -9.12 25.86
N ARG A 451 14.71 -8.93 27.17
CA ARG A 451 15.77 -9.51 28.02
C ARG A 451 15.72 -11.05 28.04
N ARG A 452 14.53 -11.66 28.10
CA ARG A 452 14.35 -13.13 28.00
C ARG A 452 14.89 -13.70 26.69
N HIS A 453 15.00 -12.86 25.66
CA HIS A 453 15.54 -13.22 24.35
C HIS A 453 16.98 -12.77 24.12
N ASN A 454 17.71 -12.41 25.19
CA ASN A 454 19.09 -11.91 25.15
C ASN A 454 19.25 -10.68 24.25
N LEU A 455 18.27 -9.77 24.27
CA LEU A 455 18.37 -8.46 23.62
C LEU A 455 18.68 -7.42 24.70
N GLU A 456 19.93 -6.97 24.76
CA GLU A 456 20.38 -5.97 25.72
C GLU A 456 19.99 -4.55 25.28
N ALA A 457 20.07 -3.57 26.19
CA ALA A 457 19.67 -2.18 25.90
C ALA A 457 20.40 -1.59 24.66
N ALA A 458 21.66 -1.98 24.44
CA ALA A 458 22.43 -1.59 23.25
C ALA A 458 21.84 -2.19 21.97
N ASP A 459 21.36 -3.44 22.00
CA ASP A 459 20.73 -4.11 20.86
C ASP A 459 19.38 -3.49 20.54
N VAL A 460 18.60 -3.19 21.57
CA VAL A 460 17.31 -2.50 21.43
C VAL A 460 17.51 -1.12 20.82
N SER A 461 18.49 -0.35 21.31
CA SER A 461 18.86 0.94 20.72
C SER A 461 19.27 0.78 19.25
N ALA A 462 20.10 -0.19 18.94
CA ALA A 462 20.52 -0.46 17.57
C ALA A 462 19.34 -0.83 16.66
N PHE A 463 18.36 -1.62 17.13
CA PHE A 463 17.18 -1.95 16.34
C PHE A 463 16.18 -0.79 16.19
N LEU A 464 16.12 0.12 17.16
CA LEU A 464 15.40 1.39 17.04
C LEU A 464 16.06 2.28 15.99
N ASP A 465 17.39 2.40 16.03
CA ASP A 465 18.18 3.16 15.05
C ASP A 465 18.07 2.56 13.63
N MET A 466 18.08 1.23 13.54
CA MET A 466 17.85 0.49 12.29
C MET A 466 16.40 0.56 11.79
N ASN A 467 15.48 1.18 12.55
CA ASN A 467 14.05 1.26 12.23
C ASN A 467 13.42 -0.13 12.03
N ILE A 468 13.80 -1.11 12.84
CA ILE A 468 13.17 -2.43 12.88
C ILE A 468 12.09 -2.46 13.97
N PHE A 469 12.39 -1.85 15.12
CA PHE A 469 11.46 -1.63 16.22
C PHE A 469 10.99 -0.18 16.30
N GLN A 470 9.93 0.01 17.06
CA GLN A 470 9.46 1.27 17.63
C GLN A 470 9.06 1.02 19.08
N LYS A 471 9.17 2.05 19.93
CA LYS A 471 8.66 1.98 21.30
C LYS A 471 7.12 2.07 21.27
N ASP A 472 6.46 1.32 22.16
CA ASP A 472 5.02 1.41 22.37
C ASP A 472 4.68 2.55 23.35
N ILE A 473 3.41 2.84 23.42
CA ILE A 473 2.79 4.13 23.67
C ILE A 473 2.21 4.18 25.07
N ASP A 474 1.75 3.02 25.56
CA ASP A 474 0.98 2.98 26.80
C ASP A 474 1.87 2.73 28.03
N ARG A 475 3.12 2.28 27.86
CA ARG A 475 4.00 1.84 28.95
C ARG A 475 5.47 1.99 28.53
N GLU A 476 6.29 2.63 29.37
CA GLU A 476 7.70 2.98 29.10
C GLU A 476 8.62 1.79 28.76
N ASN A 477 8.17 0.55 28.94
CA ASN A 477 8.97 -0.66 28.75
C ASN A 477 8.48 -1.53 27.58
N TYR A 478 7.64 -1.03 26.67
CA TYR A 478 7.08 -1.84 25.59
C TYR A 478 7.60 -1.43 24.21
N TYR A 479 7.68 -2.41 23.30
CA TYR A 479 8.26 -2.29 21.96
C TYR A 479 7.38 -3.02 20.93
N SER A 480 7.33 -2.55 19.69
CA SER A 480 6.64 -3.22 18.59
C SER A 480 7.46 -3.12 17.31
N PHE A 481 7.26 -4.02 16.35
CA PHE A 481 7.84 -3.85 15.01
C PHE A 481 7.26 -2.62 14.32
N ILE A 482 8.03 -1.98 13.42
CA ILE A 482 7.58 -0.79 12.67
C ILE A 482 6.38 -1.05 11.76
N HIS A 483 6.21 -2.30 11.32
CA HIS A 483 5.09 -2.75 10.51
C HIS A 483 4.93 -4.27 10.65
N LEU A 484 3.69 -4.76 10.56
CA LEU A 484 3.35 -6.18 10.73
C LEU A 484 4.15 -7.11 9.81
N SER A 485 4.45 -6.67 8.60
CA SER A 485 5.25 -7.46 7.66
C SER A 485 6.68 -7.70 8.11
N PHE A 486 7.28 -6.80 8.91
CA PHE A 486 8.59 -7.03 9.50
C PHE A 486 8.50 -8.08 10.60
N HIS A 487 7.45 -8.01 11.43
CA HIS A 487 7.17 -9.03 12.43
C HIS A 487 7.03 -10.43 11.80
N GLU A 488 6.21 -10.57 10.76
CA GLU A 488 6.05 -11.83 10.02
C GLU A 488 7.33 -12.27 9.29
N PHE A 489 8.12 -11.32 8.77
CA PHE A 489 9.41 -11.62 8.13
C PHE A 489 10.42 -12.22 9.11
N PHE A 490 10.60 -11.60 10.29
CA PHE A 490 11.51 -12.12 11.31
C PHE A 490 11.01 -13.44 11.92
N ALA A 491 9.68 -13.60 12.06
CA ALA A 491 9.07 -14.87 12.46
C ALA A 491 9.32 -15.99 11.43
N ALA A 492 9.28 -15.70 10.13
CA ALA A 492 9.65 -16.67 9.10
C ALA A 492 11.15 -17.00 9.14
N MET A 493 11.98 -15.99 9.41
CA MET A 493 13.43 -16.14 9.48
C MET A 493 13.88 -16.98 10.69
N PHE A 494 13.13 -16.98 11.80
CA PHE A 494 13.33 -17.88 12.94
C PHE A 494 13.39 -19.36 12.53
N TYR A 495 12.46 -19.80 11.68
CA TYR A 495 12.43 -21.17 11.16
C TYR A 495 13.64 -21.51 10.28
N VAL A 496 14.31 -20.51 9.71
CA VAL A 496 15.54 -20.71 8.94
C VAL A 496 16.78 -20.77 9.84
N MET A 497 16.79 -19.98 10.92
CA MET A 497 17.91 -19.87 11.85
C MET A 497 18.00 -21.04 12.85
N ASN A 498 16.87 -21.65 13.22
CA ASN A 498 16.85 -22.76 14.15
C ASN A 498 17.19 -24.08 13.46
N THR A 499 18.49 -24.40 13.44
CA THR A 499 18.98 -25.76 13.18
C THR A 499 18.56 -26.67 14.33
N GLU A 500 17.87 -27.76 14.03
CA GLU A 500 17.33 -28.88 14.84
C GLU A 500 17.85 -29.17 16.27
N LYS A 501 19.00 -28.66 16.73
CA LYS A 501 19.56 -28.92 18.08
C LYS A 501 18.82 -28.26 19.25
N GLU A 502 18.00 -27.24 19.03
CA GLU A 502 17.17 -26.62 20.09
C GLU A 502 15.74 -27.18 20.15
N GLY A 503 15.25 -27.79 19.07
CA GLY A 503 13.88 -28.31 18.97
C GLY A 503 13.68 -29.65 19.69
N GLU A 504 14.74 -30.43 19.90
CA GLU A 504 14.66 -31.72 20.60
C GLU A 504 14.88 -31.61 22.13
N LYS A 505 15.28 -30.44 22.65
CA LYS A 505 15.65 -30.30 24.07
C LYS A 505 14.74 -29.40 24.93
N ASN A 506 13.67 -28.82 24.38
CA ASN A 506 12.69 -28.10 25.20
C ASN A 506 11.24 -28.45 24.81
N PRO A 507 10.57 -29.34 25.56
CA PRO A 507 9.14 -29.65 25.41
C PRO A 507 8.22 -28.43 25.62
N ASP A 508 8.75 -27.33 26.16
CA ASP A 508 8.03 -26.12 26.58
C ASP A 508 8.05 -24.95 25.58
N SER A 509 8.53 -25.15 24.34
CA SER A 509 8.58 -24.03 23.38
C SER A 509 7.18 -23.64 22.90
N SER A 510 6.77 -22.40 23.19
CA SER A 510 5.50 -21.77 22.76
C SER A 510 5.34 -21.66 21.23
N ILE A 511 6.43 -21.87 20.47
CA ILE A 511 6.46 -21.81 19.01
C ILE A 511 6.31 -23.22 18.42
N PRO A 512 5.28 -23.48 17.60
CA PRO A 512 5.13 -24.75 16.90
C PRO A 512 6.25 -24.97 15.87
N ASP A 513 6.57 -26.23 15.63
CA ASP A 513 7.48 -26.65 14.56
C ASP A 513 6.94 -26.32 13.16
N VAL A 514 7.79 -26.48 12.14
CA VAL A 514 7.41 -26.22 10.74
C VAL A 514 6.24 -27.11 10.31
N LYS A 515 6.12 -28.33 10.85
CA LYS A 515 5.01 -29.24 10.51
C LYS A 515 3.66 -28.66 10.95
N LYS A 516 3.54 -28.26 12.22
CA LYS A 516 2.35 -27.61 12.77
C LYS A 516 2.03 -26.27 12.10
N LEU A 517 3.06 -25.50 11.71
CA LEU A 517 2.89 -24.27 10.90
C LEU A 517 2.16 -24.57 9.58
N LEU A 518 2.60 -25.60 8.87
CA LEU A 518 2.04 -26.02 7.59
C LEU A 518 0.64 -26.63 7.75
N GLU A 519 0.40 -27.43 8.80
CA GLU A 519 -0.92 -27.99 9.11
C GLU A 519 -1.97 -26.91 9.39
N LYS A 520 -1.61 -25.86 10.14
CA LYS A 520 -2.50 -24.71 10.37
C LYS A 520 -2.83 -23.97 9.07
N CYS A 521 -1.87 -23.90 8.14
CA CYS A 521 -2.10 -23.28 6.83
C CYS A 521 -3.16 -24.02 6.01
N SER A 522 -3.16 -25.36 6.05
CA SER A 522 -4.12 -26.19 5.30
C SER A 522 -5.57 -26.11 5.82
N ARG A 523 -5.82 -25.61 7.05
CA ARG A 523 -7.16 -25.58 7.69
C ARG A 523 -8.03 -24.35 7.39
N TYR A 524 -7.77 -23.59 6.32
CA TYR A 524 -8.55 -22.41 5.88
C TYR A 524 -8.69 -21.22 6.88
N GLU A 525 -8.20 -21.32 8.12
CA GLU A 525 -8.22 -20.28 9.15
C GLU A 525 -6.95 -19.38 9.18
N ALA A 526 -6.07 -19.53 8.20
CA ALA A 526 -4.66 -19.10 8.30
C ALA A 526 -4.32 -17.78 7.57
N ARG A 527 -5.25 -16.84 7.42
CA ARG A 527 -4.98 -15.57 6.70
C ARG A 527 -3.80 -14.78 7.27
N HIS A 528 -3.54 -14.89 8.59
CA HIS A 528 -2.41 -14.28 9.28
C HIS A 528 -1.07 -14.98 9.00
N VAL A 529 -1.07 -16.23 8.51
CA VAL A 529 0.15 -17.03 8.29
C VAL A 529 0.70 -16.91 6.87
N ILE A 530 -0.13 -16.46 5.92
CA ILE A 530 0.21 -16.46 4.48
C ILE A 530 1.47 -15.65 4.18
N LEU A 531 1.65 -14.46 4.78
CA LEU A 531 2.84 -13.65 4.48
C LEU A 531 4.11 -14.22 5.12
N ALA A 532 4.02 -14.74 6.35
CA ALA A 532 5.14 -15.45 6.99
C ALA A 532 5.55 -16.70 6.17
N LEU A 533 4.59 -17.49 5.70
CA LEU A 533 4.86 -18.63 4.81
C LEU A 533 5.46 -18.18 3.48
N ARG A 534 4.95 -17.09 2.92
CA ARG A 534 5.48 -16.51 1.69
C ARG A 534 6.97 -16.15 1.85
N PHE A 535 7.34 -15.53 2.97
CA PHE A 535 8.75 -15.28 3.29
C PHE A 535 9.54 -16.57 3.47
N LEU A 536 8.98 -17.57 4.17
CA LEU A 536 9.63 -18.86 4.39
C LEU A 536 9.96 -19.57 3.07
N PHE A 537 9.02 -19.62 2.13
CA PHE A 537 9.23 -20.14 0.79
C PHE A 537 10.17 -19.27 -0.05
N GLY A 538 10.20 -17.96 0.16
CA GLY A 538 11.17 -17.06 -0.47
C GLY A 538 12.61 -17.27 -0.02
N PHE A 539 12.83 -17.85 1.17
CA PHE A 539 14.16 -18.27 1.61
C PHE A 539 14.65 -19.55 0.91
N LEU A 540 13.78 -20.29 0.20
CA LEU A 540 14.18 -21.41 -0.66
C LEU A 540 14.80 -20.95 -1.98
N ASN A 541 14.59 -19.68 -2.36
CA ASN A 541 15.19 -19.08 -3.54
C ASN A 541 16.72 -19.04 -3.40
N ALA A 542 17.43 -19.61 -4.37
CA ALA A 542 18.89 -19.73 -4.33
C ALA A 542 19.62 -18.38 -4.21
N GLU A 543 19.14 -17.32 -4.88
CA GLU A 543 19.75 -15.99 -4.79
C GLU A 543 19.55 -15.38 -3.39
N THR A 544 18.34 -15.51 -2.85
CA THR A 544 17.96 -15.03 -1.51
C THR A 544 18.73 -15.78 -0.43
N ALA A 545 18.74 -17.11 -0.49
CA ALA A 545 19.47 -17.98 0.43
C ALA A 545 20.97 -17.66 0.44
N LYS A 546 21.59 -17.52 -0.74
CA LYS A 546 23.02 -17.18 -0.85
C LYS A 546 23.33 -15.79 -0.30
N LYS A 547 22.39 -14.84 -0.34
CA LYS A 547 22.54 -13.50 0.26
C LYS A 547 22.37 -13.57 1.78
N LEU A 548 21.40 -14.35 2.26
CA LEU A 548 21.14 -14.59 3.67
C LEU A 548 22.36 -15.25 4.35
N GLU A 549 22.92 -16.28 3.73
CA GLU A 549 24.11 -16.99 4.20
C GLU A 549 25.34 -16.08 4.24
N ARG A 550 25.56 -15.28 3.18
CA ARG A 550 26.72 -14.37 3.10
C ARG A 550 26.68 -13.23 4.12
N LYS A 551 25.52 -12.65 4.38
CA LYS A 551 25.38 -11.45 5.25
C LYS A 551 25.05 -11.82 6.70
N PHE A 552 24.29 -12.88 6.93
CA PHE A 552 23.75 -13.25 8.26
C PHE A 552 24.22 -14.62 8.77
N ARG A 553 25.02 -15.37 7.99
CA ARG A 553 25.40 -16.78 8.28
C ARG A 553 24.20 -17.69 8.57
N CYS A 554 23.03 -17.32 8.04
CA CYS A 554 21.80 -18.04 8.22
C CYS A 554 21.56 -18.94 7.00
N ARG A 555 21.50 -20.25 7.25
CA ARG A 555 21.29 -21.29 6.24
C ARG A 555 20.18 -22.22 6.69
N MET A 556 19.19 -22.40 5.83
CA MET A 556 18.10 -23.37 6.05
C MET A 556 18.64 -24.80 6.09
N SER A 557 18.21 -25.60 7.06
CA SER A 557 18.55 -27.03 7.11
C SER A 557 17.97 -27.78 5.91
N GLN A 558 18.62 -28.88 5.50
CA GLN A 558 18.09 -29.71 4.41
C GLN A 558 16.77 -30.37 4.79
N GLU A 559 16.57 -30.68 6.07
CA GLU A 559 15.32 -31.27 6.55
C GLU A 559 14.14 -30.30 6.38
N ILE A 560 14.27 -29.06 6.87
CA ILE A 560 13.23 -28.04 6.73
C ILE A 560 12.96 -27.75 5.25
N LYS A 561 14.02 -27.62 4.45
CA LYS A 561 13.92 -27.43 2.99
C LYS A 561 13.11 -28.57 2.35
N SER A 562 13.44 -29.82 2.66
CA SER A 562 12.74 -31.00 2.13
C SER A 562 11.27 -31.01 2.57
N ARG A 563 10.99 -30.77 3.86
CA ARG A 563 9.62 -30.70 4.41
C ARG A 563 8.76 -29.65 3.72
N LEU A 564 9.29 -28.44 3.47
CA LEU A 564 8.58 -27.36 2.78
C LEU A 564 8.25 -27.74 1.32
N LEU A 565 9.23 -28.29 0.59
CA LEU A 565 9.06 -28.70 -0.80
C LEU A 565 8.08 -29.88 -0.94
N GLN A 566 8.16 -30.87 -0.05
CA GLN A 566 7.22 -31.99 -0.02
C GLN A 566 5.80 -31.56 0.37
N TRP A 567 5.65 -30.58 1.26
CA TRP A 567 4.34 -30.07 1.64
C TRP A 567 3.66 -29.35 0.48
N ILE A 568 4.35 -28.42 -0.19
CA ILE A 568 3.77 -27.67 -1.31
C ILE A 568 3.41 -28.59 -2.48
N GLU A 569 4.22 -29.64 -2.71
CA GLU A 569 3.94 -30.67 -3.70
C GLU A 569 2.68 -31.47 -3.34
N ARG A 570 2.54 -31.93 -2.09
CA ARG A 570 1.35 -32.66 -1.62
C ARG A 570 0.08 -31.83 -1.69
N GLU A 571 0.12 -30.58 -1.24
CA GLU A 571 -1.06 -29.69 -1.28
C GLU A 571 -1.43 -29.34 -2.73
N THR A 572 -0.44 -29.16 -3.62
CA THR A 572 -0.70 -28.98 -5.04
C THR A 572 -1.37 -30.19 -5.66
N LYS A 573 -0.85 -31.41 -5.41
CA LYS A 573 -1.47 -32.65 -5.91
C LYS A 573 -2.90 -32.81 -5.39
N ARG A 574 -3.14 -32.52 -4.10
CA ARG A 574 -4.49 -32.54 -3.52
C ARG A 574 -5.45 -31.56 -4.20
N ASP A 575 -5.01 -30.33 -4.46
CA ASP A 575 -5.83 -29.33 -5.17
C ASP A 575 -6.13 -29.75 -6.62
N ILE A 576 -5.23 -30.49 -7.28
CA ILE A 576 -5.43 -31.02 -8.65
C ILE A 576 -6.41 -32.21 -8.64
N GLU A 577 -6.32 -33.10 -7.67
CA GLU A 577 -7.14 -34.33 -7.58
C GLU A 577 -8.57 -34.08 -7.09
N GLN A 578 -8.86 -32.93 -6.45
CA GLN A 578 -10.18 -32.60 -5.87
C GLN A 578 -10.84 -31.38 -6.55
N PRO A 579 -11.32 -31.50 -7.81
CA PRO A 579 -11.81 -30.37 -8.62
C PRO A 579 -13.16 -29.75 -8.17
N TRP A 580 -13.92 -30.39 -7.28
CA TRP A 580 -15.28 -29.97 -6.91
C TRP A 580 -15.34 -28.84 -5.86
N PHE A 581 -14.20 -28.45 -5.27
CA PHE A 581 -14.12 -27.40 -4.25
C PHE A 581 -13.33 -26.13 -4.64
N SER A 582 -12.70 -26.09 -5.81
CA SER A 582 -11.78 -25.01 -6.19
C SER A 582 -12.13 -24.42 -7.56
N THR A 583 -12.49 -23.13 -7.60
CA THR A 583 -12.69 -22.36 -8.84
C THR A 583 -11.37 -21.91 -9.49
N SER A 584 -10.22 -22.52 -9.17
CA SER A 584 -8.93 -22.21 -9.79
C SER A 584 -8.07 -23.47 -9.99
N ASN A 585 -7.66 -23.75 -11.24
CA ASN A 585 -6.78 -24.86 -11.63
C ASN A 585 -5.32 -24.39 -11.82
N VAL A 586 -4.93 -23.32 -11.13
CA VAL A 586 -3.55 -23.12 -10.68
C VAL A 586 -3.55 -23.39 -9.18
N PRO A 587 -2.51 -24.02 -8.60
CA PRO A 587 -2.46 -24.24 -7.16
C PRO A 587 -2.72 -22.94 -6.42
N LYS A 588 -3.59 -22.97 -5.40
CA LYS A 588 -3.88 -21.79 -4.56
C LYS A 588 -2.59 -21.13 -4.05
N TRP A 589 -1.54 -21.93 -3.97
CA TRP A 589 -0.18 -21.60 -3.54
C TRP A 589 0.74 -20.99 -4.62
N HIS A 590 0.23 -20.56 -5.76
CA HIS A 590 1.03 -19.93 -6.84
C HIS A 590 1.90 -18.76 -6.38
N SER A 591 1.46 -17.99 -5.37
CA SER A 591 2.28 -16.94 -4.77
C SER A 591 3.50 -17.49 -4.02
N LEU A 592 3.41 -18.67 -3.41
CA LEU A 592 4.53 -19.35 -2.75
C LEU A 592 5.51 -19.89 -3.79
N LEU A 593 4.99 -20.56 -4.83
CA LEU A 593 5.81 -21.05 -5.96
C LEU A 593 6.58 -19.91 -6.65
N TYR A 594 5.95 -18.76 -6.77
CA TYR A 594 6.58 -17.55 -7.29
C TYR A 594 7.72 -17.07 -6.39
N GLU A 595 7.63 -17.15 -5.06
CA GLU A 595 8.75 -16.74 -4.18
C GLU A 595 9.97 -17.68 -4.29
N ILE A 596 9.75 -18.98 -4.50
CA ILE A 596 10.83 -19.97 -4.64
C ILE A 596 11.73 -19.63 -5.85
N GLN A 597 11.15 -19.13 -6.95
CA GLN A 597 11.86 -18.82 -8.21
C GLN A 597 12.68 -20.01 -8.77
N ASN A 598 12.32 -21.25 -8.44
CA ASN A 598 12.92 -22.45 -9.01
C ASN A 598 12.05 -22.94 -10.18
N ALA A 599 12.50 -22.65 -11.40
CA ALA A 599 11.75 -22.97 -12.61
C ALA A 599 11.62 -24.49 -12.84
N GLU A 600 12.66 -25.26 -12.53
CA GLU A 600 12.68 -26.72 -12.72
C GLU A 600 11.69 -27.40 -11.79
N PHE A 601 11.76 -27.09 -10.49
CA PHE A 601 10.84 -27.61 -9.48
C PHE A 601 9.37 -27.30 -9.83
N VAL A 602 9.08 -26.04 -10.21
CA VAL A 602 7.72 -25.63 -10.57
C VAL A 602 7.24 -26.33 -11.84
N THR A 603 8.12 -26.55 -12.82
CA THR A 603 7.77 -27.28 -14.04
C THR A 603 7.45 -28.74 -13.74
N GLN A 604 8.28 -29.42 -12.94
CA GLN A 604 8.06 -30.81 -12.53
C GLN A 604 6.72 -30.97 -11.78
N MET A 605 6.37 -29.99 -10.93
CA MET A 605 5.15 -30.02 -10.15
C MET A 605 3.88 -29.79 -10.99
N LEU A 606 3.97 -28.97 -12.06
CA LEU A 606 2.81 -28.56 -12.87
C LEU A 606 2.68 -29.34 -14.19
N VAL A 607 3.60 -30.26 -14.51
CA VAL A 607 3.67 -30.94 -15.82
C VAL A 607 2.39 -31.70 -16.20
N ASN A 608 1.69 -32.26 -15.21
CA ASN A 608 0.49 -33.09 -15.41
C ASN A 608 -0.82 -32.29 -15.48
N ILE A 609 -0.78 -30.96 -15.35
CA ILE A 609 -1.98 -30.13 -15.36
C ILE A 609 -2.42 -29.88 -16.81
N GLN A 610 -3.62 -30.37 -17.14
CA GLN A 610 -4.23 -30.20 -18.47
C GLN A 610 -5.16 -28.98 -18.57
N GLU A 611 -5.69 -28.51 -17.44
CA GLU A 611 -6.55 -27.35 -17.38
C GLU A 611 -6.06 -26.38 -16.32
N ILE A 612 -5.95 -25.12 -16.70
CA ILE A 612 -5.50 -24.02 -15.85
C ILE A 612 -6.68 -23.07 -15.67
N THR A 613 -7.09 -22.80 -14.44
CA THR A 613 -8.13 -21.80 -14.13
C THR A 613 -7.55 -20.80 -13.14
N VAL A 614 -7.59 -19.52 -13.47
CA VAL A 614 -7.02 -18.45 -12.65
C VAL A 614 -8.09 -17.40 -12.40
N ASN A 615 -8.34 -17.11 -11.13
CA ASN A 615 -9.12 -15.97 -10.71
C ASN A 615 -8.15 -14.86 -10.29
N ILE A 616 -8.10 -13.80 -11.08
CA ILE A 616 -7.24 -12.65 -10.90
C ILE A 616 -8.08 -11.52 -10.31
N HIS A 617 -7.98 -11.33 -9.00
CA HIS A 617 -8.57 -10.16 -8.34
C HIS A 617 -7.64 -8.95 -8.47
N TYR A 618 -6.32 -9.19 -8.46
CA TYR A 618 -5.29 -8.15 -8.50
C TYR A 618 -4.18 -8.44 -9.52
N PRO A 619 -3.53 -7.40 -10.09
CA PRO A 619 -2.44 -7.56 -11.06
C PRO A 619 -1.27 -8.44 -10.60
N TYR A 620 -1.05 -8.58 -9.30
CA TYR A 620 -0.01 -9.45 -8.75
C TYR A 620 -0.28 -10.93 -8.88
N GLU A 621 -1.52 -11.32 -8.57
CA GLU A 621 -1.97 -12.70 -8.71
C GLU A 621 -1.74 -13.12 -10.17
N ALA A 622 -1.99 -12.19 -11.11
CA ALA A 622 -1.63 -12.37 -12.51
C ALA A 622 -0.14 -12.68 -12.71
N LEU A 623 0.80 -11.92 -12.13
CA LEU A 623 2.24 -12.19 -12.33
C LEU A 623 2.67 -13.55 -11.76
N SER A 624 2.25 -13.89 -10.54
CA SER A 624 2.58 -15.19 -9.94
C SER A 624 1.90 -16.34 -10.66
N ALA A 625 0.65 -16.14 -11.13
CA ALA A 625 -0.04 -17.13 -11.96
C ALA A 625 0.65 -17.28 -13.31
N ILE A 626 0.98 -16.19 -14.02
CA ILE A 626 1.70 -16.20 -15.29
C ILE A 626 3.03 -16.93 -15.17
N TYR A 627 3.77 -16.72 -14.09
CA TYR A 627 5.00 -17.47 -13.83
C TYR A 627 4.77 -18.98 -13.81
N CYS A 628 3.72 -19.44 -13.12
CA CYS A 628 3.33 -20.85 -13.05
C CYS A 628 2.81 -21.35 -14.41
N MET A 629 1.95 -20.59 -15.09
CA MET A 629 1.38 -20.94 -16.39
C MET A 629 2.45 -21.10 -17.47
N LYS A 630 3.49 -20.24 -17.47
CA LYS A 630 4.66 -20.37 -18.36
C LYS A 630 5.41 -21.70 -18.17
N ARG A 631 5.21 -22.41 -17.06
CA ARG A 631 5.87 -23.69 -16.70
C ARG A 631 4.90 -24.87 -16.70
N CYS A 632 3.76 -24.74 -17.37
CA CYS A 632 2.74 -25.79 -17.46
C CYS A 632 2.59 -26.27 -18.91
N PRO A 633 3.57 -27.04 -19.45
CA PRO A 633 3.59 -27.43 -20.86
C PRO A 633 2.43 -28.37 -21.23
N GLY A 634 1.89 -29.13 -20.28
CA GLY A 634 0.77 -30.06 -20.51
C GLY A 634 -0.61 -29.39 -20.65
N ALA A 635 -0.72 -28.08 -20.43
CA ALA A 635 -2.00 -27.40 -20.40
C ALA A 635 -2.65 -27.30 -21.78
N GLN A 636 -3.88 -27.79 -21.88
CA GLN A 636 -4.74 -27.75 -23.08
C GLN A 636 -5.84 -26.71 -22.96
N ARG A 637 -6.30 -26.41 -21.74
CA ARG A 637 -7.36 -25.45 -21.46
C ARG A 637 -6.89 -24.38 -20.48
N LEU A 638 -7.15 -23.12 -20.79
CA LEU A 638 -6.87 -21.97 -19.93
C LEU A 638 -8.13 -21.16 -19.70
N SER A 639 -8.56 -21.02 -18.45
CA SER A 639 -9.68 -20.21 -18.02
C SER A 639 -9.18 -19.07 -17.14
N ILE A 640 -9.48 -17.83 -17.51
CA ILE A 640 -9.07 -16.64 -16.79
C ILE A 640 -10.31 -15.87 -16.39
N SER A 641 -10.51 -15.69 -15.10
CA SER A 641 -11.50 -14.74 -14.56
C SER A 641 -10.79 -13.55 -13.97
N TYR A 642 -11.28 -12.35 -14.21
CA TYR A 642 -10.73 -11.17 -13.56
C TYR A 642 -11.79 -10.12 -13.25
N ARG A 643 -11.58 -9.37 -12.18
CA ARG A 643 -12.52 -8.34 -11.69
C ARG A 643 -12.07 -6.90 -11.94
N SER A 644 -10.77 -6.67 -12.13
CA SER A 644 -10.16 -5.34 -12.27
C SER A 644 -9.38 -5.19 -13.57
N ASP A 645 -9.26 -3.98 -14.10
CA ASP A 645 -8.53 -3.76 -15.36
C ASP A 645 -7.02 -4.04 -15.16
N LEU A 646 -6.47 -4.90 -16.03
CA LEU A 646 -5.07 -5.31 -15.98
C LEU A 646 -4.23 -4.43 -16.92
N PRO A 647 -3.00 -4.06 -16.53
CA PRO A 647 -2.10 -3.31 -17.40
C PRO A 647 -1.80 -4.05 -18.72
N ALA A 648 -1.57 -3.30 -19.80
CA ALA A 648 -1.24 -3.84 -21.11
C ALA A 648 -0.07 -4.85 -21.08
N SER A 649 0.96 -4.58 -20.28
CA SER A 649 2.12 -5.46 -20.12
C SER A 649 1.76 -6.82 -19.51
N VAL A 650 0.77 -6.87 -18.61
CA VAL A 650 0.29 -8.12 -18.02
C VAL A 650 -0.47 -8.94 -19.06
N TRP A 651 -1.25 -8.28 -19.92
CA TRP A 651 -1.91 -8.94 -21.05
C TRP A 651 -0.90 -9.49 -22.07
N GLU A 652 0.15 -8.74 -22.38
CA GLU A 652 1.24 -9.23 -23.23
C GLU A 652 1.89 -10.48 -22.64
N ASP A 653 2.23 -10.45 -21.36
CA ASP A 653 2.84 -11.58 -20.67
C ASP A 653 1.91 -12.80 -20.63
N LEU A 654 0.62 -12.59 -20.38
CA LEU A 654 -0.39 -13.64 -20.34
C LEU A 654 -0.60 -14.25 -21.73
N PHE A 655 -0.81 -13.44 -22.76
CA PHE A 655 -0.99 -13.96 -24.11
C PHE A 655 0.30 -14.55 -24.70
N SER A 656 1.47 -14.16 -24.20
CA SER A 656 2.73 -14.85 -24.51
C SER A 656 2.75 -16.30 -24.00
N VAL A 657 2.01 -16.61 -22.92
CA VAL A 657 1.81 -17.99 -22.46
C VAL A 657 1.00 -18.75 -23.51
N VAL A 658 -0.08 -18.14 -23.99
CA VAL A 658 -1.00 -18.75 -24.95
C VAL A 658 -0.31 -19.02 -26.29
N SER A 659 0.50 -18.08 -26.79
CA SER A 659 1.21 -18.28 -28.07
C SER A 659 2.35 -19.29 -27.98
N LYS A 660 3.08 -19.32 -26.86
CA LYS A 660 4.25 -20.21 -26.71
C LYS A 660 3.87 -21.65 -26.36
N ASN A 661 2.71 -21.87 -25.73
CA ASN A 661 2.27 -23.20 -25.36
C ASN A 661 1.63 -23.93 -26.56
N GLN A 662 2.36 -24.87 -27.14
CA GLN A 662 1.92 -25.63 -28.32
C GLN A 662 0.72 -26.54 -28.06
N ASN A 663 0.46 -26.90 -26.80
CA ASN A 663 -0.64 -27.79 -26.42
C ASN A 663 -1.92 -27.04 -26.08
N LEU A 664 -1.88 -25.72 -25.92
CA LEU A 664 -3.04 -24.94 -25.48
C LEU A 664 -4.04 -24.74 -26.62
N LYS A 665 -5.21 -25.38 -26.50
CA LYS A 665 -6.28 -25.41 -27.50
C LYS A 665 -7.50 -24.58 -27.13
N GLU A 666 -7.77 -24.42 -25.84
CA GLU A 666 -8.95 -23.69 -25.37
C GLU A 666 -8.59 -22.52 -24.44
N LEU A 667 -9.23 -21.38 -24.68
CA LEU A 667 -9.11 -20.17 -23.87
C LEU A 667 -10.51 -19.72 -23.47
N LYS A 668 -10.79 -19.69 -22.18
CA LYS A 668 -11.97 -19.07 -21.58
C LYS A 668 -11.53 -17.80 -20.87
N MET A 669 -12.20 -16.68 -21.14
CA MET A 669 -11.98 -15.42 -20.45
C MET A 669 -13.31 -14.90 -19.92
N SER A 670 -13.35 -14.58 -18.63
CA SER A 670 -14.52 -14.05 -17.94
C SER A 670 -14.16 -12.76 -17.21
N SER A 671 -14.96 -11.72 -17.42
CA SER A 671 -14.77 -10.42 -16.78
C SER A 671 -16.00 -9.56 -16.88
N PHE A 672 -16.17 -8.66 -15.91
CA PHE A 672 -17.18 -7.60 -15.96
C PHE A 672 -16.91 -6.58 -17.09
N LYS A 673 -15.64 -6.37 -17.49
CA LYS A 673 -15.26 -5.43 -18.57
C LYS A 673 -13.87 -5.77 -19.15
N PHE A 674 -13.81 -6.07 -20.45
CA PHE A 674 -12.56 -6.05 -21.21
C PHE A 674 -12.16 -4.61 -21.52
N SER A 675 -10.91 -4.24 -21.23
CA SER A 675 -10.33 -2.99 -21.70
C SER A 675 -9.94 -3.07 -23.17
N ASP A 676 -9.86 -1.92 -23.84
CA ASP A 676 -9.42 -1.83 -25.24
C ASP A 676 -8.02 -2.42 -25.41
N SER A 677 -7.16 -2.27 -24.40
CA SER A 677 -5.84 -2.91 -24.37
C SER A 677 -5.93 -4.43 -24.39
N CYS A 678 -6.83 -5.04 -23.62
CA CYS A 678 -7.02 -6.49 -23.64
C CYS A 678 -7.47 -6.96 -25.02
N MET A 679 -8.50 -6.30 -25.58
CA MET A 679 -9.04 -6.64 -26.89
C MET A 679 -7.98 -6.52 -27.99
N ALA A 680 -7.21 -5.43 -28.00
CA ALA A 680 -6.14 -5.21 -28.96
C ALA A 680 -5.07 -6.32 -28.90
N LYS A 681 -4.66 -6.74 -27.70
CA LYS A 681 -3.64 -7.79 -27.54
C LYS A 681 -4.17 -9.18 -27.88
N LEU A 682 -5.44 -9.47 -27.59
CA LEU A 682 -6.10 -10.70 -28.02
C LEU A 682 -6.18 -10.77 -29.55
N CYS A 683 -6.47 -9.66 -30.24
CA CYS A 683 -6.42 -9.62 -31.70
C CYS A 683 -5.02 -9.92 -32.26
N VAL A 684 -3.96 -9.40 -31.62
CA VAL A 684 -2.57 -9.71 -32.03
C VAL A 684 -2.28 -11.20 -31.87
N LEU A 685 -2.66 -11.78 -30.73
CA LEU A 685 -2.50 -13.21 -30.45
C LEU A 685 -3.20 -14.08 -31.51
N LEU A 686 -4.46 -13.77 -31.85
CA LEU A 686 -5.24 -14.59 -32.80
C LEU A 686 -4.77 -14.45 -34.25
N LYS A 687 -4.02 -13.39 -34.59
CA LYS A 687 -3.39 -13.21 -35.90
C LYS A 687 -2.05 -13.91 -36.01
N ASP A 688 -1.45 -14.30 -34.89
CA ASP A 688 -0.16 -14.98 -34.86
C ASP A 688 -0.31 -16.38 -35.52
N PRO A 689 0.42 -16.67 -36.60
CA PRO A 689 0.37 -17.98 -37.27
C PRO A 689 0.79 -19.15 -36.36
N THR A 690 1.53 -18.86 -35.29
CA THR A 690 1.96 -19.85 -34.30
C THR A 690 0.85 -20.19 -33.30
N CYS A 691 -0.22 -19.38 -33.21
CA CYS A 691 -1.32 -19.61 -32.30
C CYS A 691 -2.07 -20.91 -32.64
N LYS A 692 -2.06 -21.87 -31.71
CA LYS A 692 -2.74 -23.17 -31.83
C LYS A 692 -4.12 -23.22 -31.21
N LEU A 693 -4.65 -22.06 -30.81
CA LEU A 693 -5.94 -21.95 -30.13
C LEU A 693 -7.08 -22.31 -31.09
N GLU A 694 -7.91 -23.27 -30.70
CA GLU A 694 -9.04 -23.76 -31.50
C GLU A 694 -10.39 -23.30 -30.95
N LYS A 695 -10.46 -23.01 -29.64
CA LYS A 695 -11.69 -22.60 -28.97
C LYS A 695 -11.48 -21.36 -28.11
N LEU A 696 -12.34 -20.37 -28.28
CA LEU A 696 -12.40 -19.16 -27.47
C LEU A 696 -13.78 -19.03 -26.82
N THR A 697 -13.82 -18.81 -25.52
CA THR A 697 -15.04 -18.51 -24.76
C THR A 697 -14.89 -17.15 -24.07
N LEU A 698 -15.84 -16.24 -24.29
CA LEU A 698 -15.89 -14.94 -23.64
C LEU A 698 -17.18 -14.84 -22.80
N GLU A 699 -17.05 -14.45 -21.53
CA GLU A 699 -18.17 -14.41 -20.58
C GLU A 699 -18.28 -13.08 -19.83
N GLY A 700 -19.50 -12.54 -19.73
CA GLY A 700 -19.86 -11.45 -18.81
C GLY A 700 -19.45 -10.04 -19.24
N CYS A 701 -19.09 -9.82 -20.52
CA CYS A 701 -18.40 -8.61 -20.97
C CYS A 701 -19.16 -7.77 -22.00
N LYS A 702 -18.63 -6.56 -22.27
CA LYS A 702 -19.07 -5.69 -23.38
C LYS A 702 -18.15 -5.88 -24.59
N VAL A 703 -18.72 -6.07 -25.76
CA VAL A 703 -17.99 -6.32 -27.02
C VAL A 703 -18.51 -5.43 -28.14
N THR A 704 -17.62 -4.82 -28.93
CA THR A 704 -18.00 -4.01 -30.10
C THR A 704 -18.14 -4.86 -31.36
N TYR A 705 -18.89 -4.38 -32.36
CA TYR A 705 -18.99 -5.05 -33.66
C TYR A 705 -17.64 -5.12 -34.40
N SER A 706 -16.77 -4.11 -34.24
CA SER A 706 -15.39 -4.18 -34.75
C SER A 706 -14.60 -5.35 -34.17
N PHE A 707 -14.72 -5.60 -32.86
CA PHE A 707 -14.03 -6.72 -32.22
C PHE A 707 -14.55 -8.07 -32.71
N CYS A 708 -15.88 -8.22 -32.85
CA CYS A 708 -16.47 -9.43 -33.45
C CYS A 708 -15.95 -9.71 -34.84
N ARG A 709 -15.78 -8.68 -35.68
CA ARG A 709 -15.21 -8.83 -37.02
C ARG A 709 -13.81 -9.45 -36.98
N TYR A 710 -12.98 -9.07 -36.00
CA TYR A 710 -11.66 -9.67 -35.83
C TYR A 710 -11.75 -11.13 -35.39
N LEU A 711 -12.60 -11.44 -34.40
CA LEU A 711 -12.77 -12.82 -33.92
C LEU A 711 -13.26 -13.77 -35.02
N PHE A 712 -14.22 -13.31 -35.83
CA PHE A 712 -14.75 -14.08 -36.96
C PHE A 712 -13.75 -14.30 -38.10
N SER A 713 -12.75 -13.43 -38.21
CA SER A 713 -11.67 -13.55 -39.20
C SER A 713 -10.46 -14.37 -38.72
N ALA A 714 -10.44 -14.82 -37.46
CA ALA A 714 -9.33 -15.57 -36.89
C ALA A 714 -9.26 -16.98 -37.50
N SER A 715 -8.20 -17.29 -38.24
CA SER A 715 -8.04 -18.57 -38.94
C SER A 715 -7.73 -19.75 -38.02
N CYS A 716 -7.28 -19.50 -36.79
CA CYS A 716 -6.99 -20.56 -35.81
C CYS A 716 -8.25 -21.11 -35.12
N LEU A 717 -9.32 -20.30 -35.01
CA LEU A 717 -10.51 -20.67 -34.25
C LEU A 717 -11.46 -21.58 -35.03
N LYS A 718 -11.83 -22.70 -34.42
CA LYS A 718 -12.90 -23.61 -34.85
C LYS A 718 -14.19 -23.44 -34.04
N SER A 719 -14.08 -22.95 -32.80
CA SER A 719 -15.22 -22.78 -31.90
C SER A 719 -15.17 -21.45 -31.15
N LEU A 720 -16.26 -20.70 -31.18
CA LEU A 720 -16.37 -19.39 -30.54
C LEU A 720 -17.66 -19.30 -29.72
N HIS A 721 -17.52 -19.04 -28.43
CA HIS A 721 -18.64 -18.96 -27.50
C HIS A 721 -18.69 -17.60 -26.82
N PHE A 722 -19.84 -16.98 -26.89
CA PHE A 722 -20.19 -15.77 -26.15
C PHE A 722 -21.26 -16.14 -25.13
N SER A 723 -21.06 -15.78 -23.87
CA SER A 723 -22.03 -16.02 -22.79
C SER A 723 -22.24 -14.75 -21.97
N ASN A 724 -23.50 -14.33 -21.79
CA ASN A 724 -23.84 -13.13 -21.02
C ASN A 724 -23.07 -11.88 -21.50
N ILE A 725 -22.98 -11.68 -22.82
CA ILE A 725 -22.28 -10.56 -23.44
C ILE A 725 -23.23 -9.47 -23.87
N SER A 726 -22.82 -8.22 -23.72
CA SER A 726 -23.52 -7.04 -24.24
C SER A 726 -22.80 -6.50 -25.48
N PHE A 727 -23.46 -6.56 -26.63
CA PHE A 727 -22.93 -6.00 -27.87
C PHE A 727 -23.12 -4.48 -27.90
N VAL A 728 -22.05 -3.74 -28.18
CA VAL A 728 -22.03 -2.29 -28.28
C VAL A 728 -21.88 -1.89 -29.75
N ASP A 729 -22.79 -1.04 -30.22
CA ASP A 729 -22.73 -0.46 -31.56
C ASP A 729 -21.67 0.65 -31.61
N ASP A 730 -20.59 0.40 -32.34
CA ASP A 730 -19.48 1.32 -32.57
C ASP A 730 -19.59 2.01 -33.95
N GLY A 731 -20.79 2.02 -34.54
CA GLY A 731 -21.05 2.59 -35.87
C GLY A 731 -20.58 1.72 -37.03
N ARG A 732 -20.00 0.54 -36.75
CA ARG A 732 -19.59 -0.44 -37.79
C ARG A 732 -20.61 -1.57 -37.90
N LYS A 733 -20.77 -2.10 -39.11
CA LYS A 733 -21.63 -3.27 -39.39
C LYS A 733 -20.78 -4.53 -39.58
N LEU A 734 -21.29 -5.67 -39.13
CA LEU A 734 -20.79 -6.99 -39.54
C LEU A 734 -21.37 -7.25 -40.93
N SER A 735 -20.53 -7.22 -41.96
CA SER A 735 -20.96 -7.49 -43.34
C SER A 735 -21.04 -8.99 -43.62
N SER A 736 -21.77 -9.39 -44.66
CA SER A 736 -21.77 -10.77 -45.18
C SER A 736 -20.37 -11.32 -45.45
N LYS A 737 -19.43 -10.46 -45.85
CA LYS A 737 -18.02 -10.82 -46.09
C LYS A 737 -17.25 -11.17 -44.82
N THR A 738 -17.75 -10.88 -43.63
CA THR A 738 -16.99 -11.05 -42.38
C THR A 738 -16.79 -12.51 -41.98
N LEU A 739 -17.84 -13.34 -42.09
CA LEU A 739 -17.75 -14.79 -41.85
C LEU A 739 -17.62 -15.61 -43.15
N GLY A 740 -17.87 -15.00 -44.31
CA GLY A 740 -17.78 -15.64 -45.63
C GLY A 740 -16.41 -15.55 -46.32
N GLN A 741 -15.37 -15.06 -45.64
CA GLN A 741 -14.00 -15.11 -46.15
C GLN A 741 -13.51 -16.56 -46.24
N GLY A 742 -12.81 -16.92 -47.32
CA GLY A 742 -12.35 -18.30 -47.58
C GLY A 742 -11.43 -18.91 -46.50
N ASN A 743 -10.92 -18.10 -45.58
CA ASN A 743 -10.02 -18.53 -44.52
C ASN A 743 -10.72 -18.77 -43.16
N CYS A 744 -12.04 -18.56 -43.06
CA CYS A 744 -12.80 -18.82 -41.84
C CYS A 744 -12.92 -20.33 -41.59
N GLN A 745 -12.43 -20.79 -40.43
CA GLN A 745 -12.44 -22.20 -40.01
C GLN A 745 -13.51 -22.50 -38.94
N LEU A 746 -14.36 -21.52 -38.64
CA LEU A 746 -15.32 -21.61 -37.54
C LEU A 746 -16.43 -22.64 -37.86
N GLN A 747 -16.54 -23.66 -37.02
CA GLN A 747 -17.55 -24.73 -37.10
C GLN A 747 -18.64 -24.58 -36.06
N THR A 748 -18.34 -23.96 -34.92
CA THR A 748 -19.28 -23.76 -33.82
C THR A 748 -19.30 -22.30 -33.39
N LEU A 749 -20.49 -21.72 -33.30
CA LEU A 749 -20.72 -20.36 -32.84
C LEU A 749 -21.88 -20.35 -31.84
N SER A 750 -21.64 -19.77 -30.66
CA SER A 750 -22.63 -19.73 -29.57
C SER A 750 -22.76 -18.31 -29.03
N PHE A 751 -23.99 -17.87 -28.81
CA PHE A 751 -24.37 -16.59 -28.21
C PHE A 751 -25.34 -16.82 -27.06
N MET A 752 -24.94 -17.50 -25.99
CA MET A 752 -25.83 -17.80 -24.87
C MET A 752 -26.11 -16.55 -24.02
N PHE A 753 -27.38 -16.30 -23.69
CA PHE A 753 -27.81 -15.21 -22.78
C PHE A 753 -27.23 -13.81 -23.12
N CYS A 754 -26.98 -13.52 -24.40
CA CYS A 754 -26.32 -12.29 -24.85
C CYS A 754 -27.27 -11.11 -25.10
N ARG A 755 -28.57 -11.25 -24.77
CA ARG A 755 -29.59 -10.19 -24.93
C ARG A 755 -29.53 -9.53 -26.31
N LEU A 756 -29.46 -10.33 -27.37
CA LEU A 756 -29.32 -9.86 -28.74
C LEU A 756 -30.51 -8.96 -29.14
N THR A 757 -30.24 -7.82 -29.77
CA THR A 757 -31.26 -6.92 -30.34
C THR A 757 -31.57 -7.31 -31.79
N HIS A 758 -32.68 -6.79 -32.35
CA HIS A 758 -33.00 -6.97 -33.77
C HIS A 758 -31.84 -6.57 -34.70
N ARG A 759 -31.14 -5.47 -34.40
CA ARG A 759 -29.96 -5.03 -35.16
C ARG A 759 -28.77 -5.99 -35.02
N CYS A 760 -28.57 -6.60 -33.84
CA CYS A 760 -27.58 -7.66 -33.67
C CYS A 760 -27.91 -8.86 -34.56
N TYR A 761 -29.16 -9.31 -34.57
CA TYR A 761 -29.62 -10.40 -35.43
C TYR A 761 -29.39 -10.09 -36.91
N GLN A 762 -29.75 -8.90 -37.39
CA GLN A 762 -29.47 -8.48 -38.78
C GLN A 762 -27.98 -8.60 -39.12
N ASN A 763 -27.10 -8.07 -38.27
CA ASN A 763 -25.67 -8.09 -38.47
C ASN A 763 -25.11 -9.53 -38.47
N VAL A 764 -25.44 -10.34 -37.45
CA VAL A 764 -24.94 -11.73 -37.31
C VAL A 764 -25.46 -12.63 -38.43
N PHE A 765 -26.77 -12.59 -38.74
CA PHE A 765 -27.36 -13.42 -39.79
C PHE A 765 -26.91 -13.01 -41.19
N SER A 766 -26.69 -11.70 -41.44
CA SER A 766 -26.09 -11.27 -42.70
C SER A 766 -24.68 -11.85 -42.88
N ALA A 767 -23.86 -11.88 -41.83
CA ALA A 767 -22.54 -12.50 -41.84
C ALA A 767 -22.62 -14.02 -42.07
N LEU A 768 -23.57 -14.71 -41.41
CA LEU A 768 -23.77 -16.15 -41.54
C LEU A 768 -24.24 -16.60 -42.93
N SER A 769 -25.01 -15.78 -43.63
CA SER A 769 -25.56 -16.12 -44.95
C SER A 769 -24.52 -16.48 -46.03
N SER A 770 -23.26 -16.06 -45.85
CA SER A 770 -22.15 -16.34 -46.77
C SER A 770 -21.12 -17.31 -46.20
N ASN A 771 -21.33 -17.83 -44.98
CA ASN A 771 -20.41 -18.75 -44.34
C ASN A 771 -20.60 -20.18 -44.87
N LYS A 772 -19.49 -20.89 -45.08
CA LYS A 772 -19.46 -22.25 -45.64
C LYS A 772 -18.93 -23.32 -44.66
N SER A 773 -18.52 -22.92 -43.47
CA SER A 773 -17.81 -23.78 -42.50
C SER A 773 -18.63 -24.11 -41.25
N LEU A 774 -19.61 -23.27 -40.90
CA LEU A 774 -20.35 -23.33 -39.65
C LEU A 774 -21.38 -24.44 -39.68
N LYS A 775 -21.30 -25.32 -38.69
CA LYS A 775 -22.16 -26.49 -38.50
C LYS A 775 -23.07 -26.36 -37.28
N ASN A 776 -22.60 -25.70 -36.22
CA ASN A 776 -23.32 -25.60 -34.96
C ASN A 776 -23.58 -24.15 -34.61
N LEU A 777 -24.85 -23.79 -34.43
CA LEU A 777 -25.27 -22.46 -33.99
C LEU A 777 -26.11 -22.57 -32.72
N ASP A 778 -25.68 -21.89 -31.67
CA ASP A 778 -26.39 -21.84 -30.40
C ASP A 778 -26.80 -20.40 -30.05
N LEU A 779 -28.10 -20.15 -29.96
CA LEU A 779 -28.69 -18.85 -29.65
C LEU A 779 -29.52 -18.91 -28.37
N SER A 780 -29.29 -19.92 -27.52
CA SER A 780 -30.08 -20.17 -26.32
C SER A 780 -30.10 -19.00 -25.35
N GLY A 781 -31.22 -18.77 -24.68
CA GLY A 781 -31.37 -17.71 -23.69
C GLY A 781 -31.47 -16.28 -24.26
N ASN A 782 -31.70 -16.12 -25.57
CA ASN A 782 -31.99 -14.82 -26.18
C ASN A 782 -33.47 -14.70 -26.56
N SER A 783 -34.05 -13.50 -26.43
CA SER A 783 -35.43 -13.27 -26.84
C SER A 783 -35.50 -13.00 -28.35
N PHE A 784 -36.32 -13.78 -29.06
CA PHE A 784 -36.59 -13.53 -30.48
C PHE A 784 -37.91 -12.78 -30.67
N GLU A 785 -37.85 -11.69 -31.43
CA GLU A 785 -39.02 -11.08 -32.05
C GLU A 785 -39.23 -11.68 -33.45
N GLU A 786 -40.42 -11.48 -34.04
CA GLU A 786 -40.79 -12.02 -35.34
C GLU A 786 -39.79 -11.66 -36.45
N GLY A 787 -39.30 -10.41 -36.47
CA GLY A 787 -38.28 -9.98 -37.42
C GLY A 787 -36.95 -10.73 -37.27
N GLY A 788 -36.56 -11.10 -36.05
CA GLY A 788 -35.34 -11.87 -35.79
C GLY A 788 -35.42 -13.30 -36.33
N ILE A 789 -36.58 -13.95 -36.19
CA ILE A 789 -36.80 -15.30 -36.73
C ILE A 789 -36.86 -15.30 -38.26
N LYS A 790 -37.49 -14.30 -38.88
CA LYS A 790 -37.50 -14.18 -40.35
C LYS A 790 -36.08 -14.09 -40.93
N LEU A 791 -35.17 -13.39 -40.24
CA LEU A 791 -33.76 -13.33 -40.63
C LEU A 791 -33.06 -14.68 -40.48
N LEU A 792 -33.33 -15.43 -39.41
CA LEU A 792 -32.82 -16.79 -39.22
C LEU A 792 -33.35 -17.73 -40.31
N CYS A 793 -34.64 -17.66 -40.62
CA CYS A 793 -35.27 -18.45 -41.68
C CYS A 793 -34.61 -18.20 -43.03
N LYS A 794 -34.34 -16.94 -43.39
CA LYS A 794 -33.61 -16.59 -44.61
C LYS A 794 -32.20 -17.20 -44.69
N VAL A 795 -31.52 -17.37 -43.55
CA VAL A 795 -30.22 -18.07 -43.52
C VAL A 795 -30.40 -19.58 -43.73
N LEU A 796 -31.42 -20.18 -43.11
CA LEU A 796 -31.71 -21.61 -43.24
C LEU A 796 -32.23 -22.00 -44.64
N GLU A 797 -33.01 -21.13 -45.31
CA GLU A 797 -33.49 -21.36 -46.68
C GLU A 797 -32.38 -21.24 -47.74
N ASN A 798 -31.20 -20.72 -47.37
CA ASN A 798 -30.08 -20.60 -48.31
C ASN A 798 -29.49 -21.98 -48.62
N GLN A 799 -29.42 -22.33 -49.90
CA GLN A 799 -28.85 -23.61 -50.38
C GLN A 799 -27.39 -23.83 -49.96
N ASN A 800 -26.65 -22.77 -49.67
CA ASN A 800 -25.26 -22.86 -49.20
C ASN A 800 -25.15 -23.06 -47.68
N CYS A 801 -26.27 -23.10 -46.94
CA CYS A 801 -26.26 -23.33 -45.51
C CYS A 801 -25.66 -24.71 -45.19
N LYS A 802 -24.74 -24.75 -44.23
CA LYS A 802 -24.08 -25.98 -43.73
C LYS A 802 -24.40 -26.26 -42.26
N LEU A 803 -25.35 -25.53 -41.68
CA LEU A 803 -25.77 -25.74 -40.31
C LEU A 803 -26.41 -27.12 -40.15
N GLU A 804 -25.83 -27.93 -39.28
CA GLU A 804 -26.28 -29.26 -38.90
C GLU A 804 -27.03 -29.22 -37.56
N THR A 805 -26.61 -28.37 -36.62
CA THR A 805 -27.24 -28.24 -35.29
C THR A 805 -27.63 -26.79 -34.99
N LEU A 806 -28.88 -26.59 -34.56
CA LEU A 806 -29.41 -25.31 -34.13
C LEU A 806 -30.00 -25.43 -32.71
N ARG A 807 -29.53 -24.59 -31.78
CA ARG A 807 -30.04 -24.52 -30.40
C ARG A 807 -30.77 -23.19 -30.16
N LEU A 808 -32.05 -23.30 -29.82
CA LEU A 808 -32.96 -22.20 -29.50
C LEU A 808 -33.62 -22.43 -28.13
N THR A 809 -32.90 -22.99 -27.16
CA THR A 809 -33.42 -23.24 -25.82
C THR A 809 -33.72 -21.92 -25.10
N HIS A 810 -34.84 -21.82 -24.40
CA HIS A 810 -35.22 -20.63 -23.62
C HIS A 810 -35.19 -19.31 -24.44
N CYS A 811 -35.79 -19.34 -25.65
CA CYS A 811 -35.72 -18.23 -26.61
C CYS A 811 -37.00 -17.37 -26.72
N LYS A 812 -38.03 -17.68 -25.92
CA LYS A 812 -39.33 -16.98 -25.88
C LYS A 812 -40.00 -16.90 -27.27
N LEU A 813 -39.91 -17.97 -28.07
CA LEU A 813 -40.50 -18.01 -29.41
C LEU A 813 -42.04 -17.89 -29.34
N SER A 814 -42.62 -16.99 -30.14
CA SER A 814 -44.08 -16.90 -30.32
C SER A 814 -44.61 -18.00 -31.25
N SER A 815 -45.94 -18.18 -31.30
CA SER A 815 -46.57 -19.12 -32.24
C SER A 815 -46.26 -18.79 -33.71
N ALA A 816 -46.29 -17.51 -34.08
CA ALA A 816 -45.95 -17.05 -35.43
C ALA A 816 -44.47 -17.33 -35.76
N CYS A 817 -43.55 -17.05 -34.83
CA CYS A 817 -42.14 -17.41 -34.98
C CYS A 817 -41.93 -18.92 -35.21
N CYS A 818 -42.66 -19.75 -34.47
CA CYS A 818 -42.59 -21.20 -34.63
C CYS A 818 -43.11 -21.64 -36.00
N GLN A 819 -44.21 -21.05 -36.48
CA GLN A 819 -44.75 -21.35 -37.80
C GLN A 819 -43.76 -21.03 -38.93
N ASP A 820 -43.15 -19.84 -38.90
CA ASP A 820 -42.13 -19.44 -39.88
C ASP A 820 -40.92 -20.39 -39.84
N LEU A 821 -40.42 -20.71 -38.64
CA LEU A 821 -39.29 -21.62 -38.45
C LEU A 821 -39.61 -23.02 -38.98
N PHE A 822 -40.75 -23.60 -38.60
CA PHE A 822 -41.11 -24.97 -38.98
C PHE A 822 -41.40 -25.11 -40.47
N THR A 823 -42.03 -24.10 -41.07
CA THR A 823 -42.20 -24.04 -42.53
C THR A 823 -40.85 -24.01 -43.23
N THR A 824 -39.88 -23.26 -42.71
CA THR A 824 -38.52 -23.19 -43.25
C THR A 824 -37.79 -24.53 -43.17
N LEU A 825 -38.02 -25.34 -42.14
CA LEU A 825 -37.38 -26.66 -42.01
C LEU A 825 -37.72 -27.60 -43.18
N THR A 826 -38.90 -27.46 -43.80
CA THR A 826 -39.27 -28.26 -44.98
C THR A 826 -38.47 -27.94 -46.23
N LYS A 827 -37.79 -26.77 -46.26
CA LYS A 827 -36.98 -26.30 -47.38
C LYS A 827 -35.47 -26.44 -47.11
N ASN A 828 -35.08 -26.69 -45.86
CA ASN A 828 -33.67 -26.78 -45.48
C ASN A 828 -33.18 -28.23 -45.58
N GLU A 829 -32.05 -28.42 -46.26
CA GLU A 829 -31.47 -29.75 -46.51
C GLU A 829 -30.28 -30.09 -45.60
N SER A 830 -29.84 -29.15 -44.75
CA SER A 830 -28.60 -29.27 -43.97
C SER A 830 -28.83 -29.64 -42.51
N LEU A 831 -29.92 -29.16 -41.92
CA LEU A 831 -30.18 -29.19 -40.48
C LEU A 831 -30.66 -30.57 -40.04
N LYS A 832 -30.00 -31.07 -39.00
CA LYS A 832 -30.10 -32.43 -38.47
C LYS A 832 -30.64 -32.46 -37.04
N GLU A 833 -30.24 -31.48 -36.23
CA GLU A 833 -30.60 -31.39 -34.82
C GLU A 833 -31.19 -30.00 -34.49
N LEU A 834 -32.33 -29.99 -33.80
CA LEU A 834 -33.01 -28.77 -33.37
C LEU A 834 -33.40 -28.83 -31.88
N TYR A 835 -32.80 -27.97 -31.07
CA TYR A 835 -33.08 -27.91 -29.63
C TYR A 835 -33.99 -26.73 -29.29
N LEU A 836 -35.16 -27.01 -28.73
CA LEU A 836 -36.26 -26.07 -28.50
C LEU A 836 -36.76 -26.07 -27.05
N SER A 837 -36.06 -26.73 -26.14
CA SER A 837 -36.47 -26.85 -24.74
C SER A 837 -36.67 -25.49 -24.06
N HIS A 838 -37.53 -25.44 -23.05
CA HIS A 838 -37.87 -24.23 -22.28
C HIS A 838 -38.43 -23.06 -23.13
N ASN A 839 -39.08 -23.36 -24.26
CA ASN A 839 -39.99 -22.44 -24.95
C ASN A 839 -41.45 -22.86 -24.68
N TYR A 840 -42.38 -21.91 -24.81
CA TYR A 840 -43.81 -22.17 -24.63
C TYR A 840 -44.46 -22.40 -25.99
N PHE A 841 -44.87 -23.64 -26.26
CA PHE A 841 -45.53 -24.02 -27.51
C PHE A 841 -47.02 -24.22 -27.28
N GLY A 842 -47.86 -23.49 -28.02
CA GLY A 842 -49.29 -23.80 -28.10
C GLY A 842 -49.56 -24.98 -29.04
N LYS A 843 -50.76 -25.58 -28.96
CA LYS A 843 -51.17 -26.72 -29.82
C LYS A 843 -50.95 -26.48 -31.32
N TYR A 844 -51.19 -25.25 -31.79
CA TYR A 844 -50.98 -24.86 -33.19
C TYR A 844 -49.51 -24.93 -33.64
N ALA A 845 -48.57 -24.51 -32.78
CA ALA A 845 -47.15 -24.60 -33.10
C ALA A 845 -46.68 -26.06 -33.19
N MET A 846 -47.19 -26.92 -32.31
CA MET A 846 -46.89 -28.36 -32.34
C MET A 846 -47.41 -29.04 -33.61
N LYS A 847 -48.61 -28.67 -34.08
CA LYS A 847 -49.15 -29.17 -35.35
C LYS A 847 -48.21 -28.87 -36.52
N HIS A 848 -47.72 -27.64 -36.64
CA HIS A 848 -46.78 -27.25 -37.69
C HIS A 848 -45.42 -27.94 -37.57
N LEU A 849 -44.96 -28.23 -36.34
CA LEU A 849 -43.76 -29.04 -36.15
C LEU A 849 -43.97 -30.47 -36.67
N CYS A 850 -45.10 -31.11 -36.33
CA CYS A 850 -45.43 -32.45 -36.83
C CYS A 850 -45.54 -32.48 -38.37
N GLU A 851 -46.20 -31.48 -38.97
CA GLU A 851 -46.29 -31.33 -40.43
C GLU A 851 -44.90 -31.19 -41.08
N ALA A 852 -44.01 -30.40 -40.47
CA ALA A 852 -42.65 -30.23 -40.96
C ALA A 852 -41.82 -31.52 -40.84
N LEU A 853 -41.96 -32.27 -39.75
CA LEU A 853 -41.27 -33.54 -39.53
C LEU A 853 -41.80 -34.67 -40.43
N GLY A 854 -43.08 -34.62 -40.81
CA GLY A 854 -43.67 -35.55 -41.78
C GLY A 854 -43.30 -35.26 -43.24
N ASN A 855 -42.61 -34.16 -43.52
CA ASN A 855 -42.18 -33.81 -44.87
C ASN A 855 -40.91 -34.59 -45.27
N HIS A 856 -40.92 -35.21 -46.46
CA HIS A 856 -39.82 -36.03 -46.98
C HIS A 856 -38.51 -35.24 -47.20
N ASN A 857 -38.61 -33.92 -47.35
CA ASN A 857 -37.46 -33.03 -47.52
C ASN A 857 -36.81 -32.64 -46.19
N CYS A 858 -37.50 -32.80 -45.06
CA CYS A 858 -36.94 -32.51 -43.74
C CYS A 858 -35.84 -33.52 -43.39
N LYS A 859 -34.64 -33.03 -43.02
CA LYS A 859 -33.48 -33.86 -42.63
C LYS A 859 -33.25 -33.96 -41.11
N LEU A 860 -34.16 -33.40 -40.31
CA LEU A 860 -34.09 -33.48 -38.86
C LEU A 860 -34.26 -34.93 -38.39
N HIS A 861 -33.37 -35.37 -37.51
CA HIS A 861 -33.50 -36.65 -36.82
C HIS A 861 -33.53 -36.50 -35.29
N THR A 862 -33.25 -35.30 -34.77
CA THR A 862 -33.33 -35.02 -33.33
C THR A 862 -34.00 -33.67 -33.08
N VAL A 863 -35.07 -33.69 -32.30
CA VAL A 863 -35.76 -32.48 -31.80
C VAL A 863 -35.97 -32.62 -30.30
N SER A 864 -35.54 -31.63 -29.51
CA SER A 864 -35.79 -31.61 -28.06
C SER A 864 -36.84 -30.56 -27.71
N SER A 865 -37.99 -30.96 -27.15
CA SER A 865 -38.98 -30.09 -26.49
C SER A 865 -39.10 -30.43 -25.00
N SER A 866 -39.53 -29.49 -24.16
CA SER A 866 -39.57 -29.59 -22.68
C SER A 866 -40.29 -30.85 -22.13
N PRO A 867 -40.01 -31.28 -20.87
CA PRO A 867 -40.50 -32.55 -20.31
C PRO A 867 -42.01 -32.65 -20.03
N TRP A 868 -42.78 -31.57 -20.20
CA TRP A 868 -44.23 -31.56 -19.98
C TRP A 868 -45.04 -32.10 -21.16
N ILE A 869 -44.37 -32.40 -22.27
CA ILE A 869 -44.92 -33.08 -23.44
C ILE A 869 -44.04 -34.32 -23.62
N SER A 870 -44.61 -35.52 -23.56
CA SER A 870 -43.90 -36.79 -23.70
C SER A 870 -43.41 -37.04 -25.14
N LEU A 871 -42.57 -36.14 -25.67
CA LEU A 871 -41.75 -36.36 -26.86
C LEU A 871 -40.31 -36.63 -26.38
N ALA A 872 -40.15 -37.68 -25.58
CA ALA A 872 -38.82 -38.21 -25.27
C ALA A 872 -38.28 -38.90 -26.54
N PHE A 873 -37.16 -38.41 -27.07
CA PHE A 873 -36.30 -39.06 -28.07
C PHE A 873 -37.04 -39.97 -29.06
N ILE A 874 -37.71 -39.40 -30.06
CA ILE A 874 -38.26 -40.19 -31.17
C ILE A 874 -37.25 -40.15 -32.32
N PRO A 875 -36.61 -41.28 -32.70
CA PRO A 875 -35.96 -41.39 -34.00
C PRO A 875 -37.05 -41.31 -35.08
N ILE A 876 -37.01 -40.28 -35.93
CA ILE A 876 -38.06 -39.92 -36.89
C ILE A 876 -38.08 -40.90 -38.09
N ARG A 877 -38.22 -42.21 -37.84
CA ARG A 877 -38.40 -43.22 -38.90
C ARG A 877 -39.81 -43.80 -39.00
N ASP A 878 -40.71 -43.48 -38.07
CA ASP A 878 -42.14 -43.82 -38.18
C ASP A 878 -43.00 -42.56 -38.01
N SER A 879 -43.60 -42.12 -39.11
CA SER A 879 -44.49 -40.95 -39.20
C SER A 879 -45.80 -41.12 -38.41
N THR A 880 -46.11 -42.32 -37.94
CA THR A 880 -47.33 -42.66 -37.19
C THR A 880 -47.22 -42.40 -35.68
N ALA A 881 -46.01 -42.36 -35.11
CA ALA A 881 -45.82 -42.16 -33.66
C ALA A 881 -46.05 -40.69 -33.20
N CYS A 882 -45.96 -39.72 -34.12
CA CYS A 882 -46.14 -38.30 -33.79
C CYS A 882 -47.60 -37.91 -33.48
N LEU A 883 -48.57 -38.69 -33.97
CA LEU A 883 -50.01 -38.41 -33.81
C LEU A 883 -50.60 -38.96 -32.50
N TYR A 884 -49.98 -39.96 -31.87
CA TYR A 884 -50.51 -40.61 -30.65
C TYR A 884 -50.05 -39.96 -29.32
N SER A 885 -49.20 -38.93 -29.36
CA SER A 885 -48.66 -38.25 -28.16
C SER A 885 -49.11 -36.78 -28.00
N LEU A 886 -50.08 -36.34 -28.81
CA LEU A 886 -50.82 -35.07 -28.69
C LEU A 886 -52.16 -35.29 -28.00
#